data_AF-A0A6P0VJT8-F1
#
_entry.id   AF-A0A6P0VJT8-F1
#
_cell.length_a   1.000
_cell.length_b   1.000
_cell.length_c   1.000
_cell.angle_alpha   90.00
_cell.angle_beta   90.00
_cell.angle_gamma   90.00
#
_symmetry.space_group_name_H-M   'P 1'
#
loop_
_entity.id
_entity.type
_entity.pdbx_description
1 polymer ?
#
loop_
_entity_poly.entity_id
_entity_poly.type
_entity_poly.pdbx_seq_one_letter_code
_entity_poly.pdbx_strand_id
1 'polypeptide(L)'
;MYRVTHQFFFSKRSVYLLVWEPRRGVQQCQVEDWLKLLRLRVGHEARVIIISTYAQSGQHIARIDKPVLQRDFGEMIVGFHEVDSLVDDPATGEKVGIAQLKQTIAETAQEFNQMGVVLNKAWRESRDELLAIAQPRISYTEFTKVCSSHGLNDIATKTLADLMHDLGYIVYYSEDERLQDDVVLQPEWLTKAIGFVLEDRTTQEQDGILADDHLEEVWYNNPADGKTRYPSDLYPFFLRLMEKYDVSYRLEDGTGSLVAQHVPQVRPNLPWLPEKEPANNRRRIATVCVMEESPPGLIPWMIIRTHDYIYQRHEADGKTHRLHWQKGMFLRNKNHGEAMLELRDRELHLYTEARWPTYFSNLLQQTLQKLITDTWPGLEGRYQFTVPCPTKQQGKACTGRFAIPALQRFHEEGDETIRCQKCLTKQNIEQLLYGLEIDGTQNKLEQALQELTKIQQTTQEIQQNTQETQQTTQAIQQNTQETQQTIQVIQQSQQELESRLANSVMNIMQAIASESKHGPRLFTIEPRQGNWRRWTQKAYRLHLWCEEPGCEHPVYEVGKGVYDFKASREWLEKLAPYANLIAGVLKTLTPIAAPAANSFFGEEFMKASDLQYQLEIMKELTNSLLSKDKLLMDEPTHLRESSLSQAQRSGILALHSFLRDEDPYHQRLGLRRFSTYTGDYLWLCEKHYQQRQSKMPQF
;
A
#
# COMPACT_ATOMS: atom_id res chain seq x y z
N MET A 1 -20.20 10.34 7.64
CA MET A 1 -20.46 9.07 6.92
C MET A 1 -20.47 9.25 5.40
N TYR A 2 -21.40 10.01 4.80
CA TYR A 2 -21.52 10.12 3.32
C TYR A 2 -20.26 10.52 2.54
N ARG A 3 -19.31 11.27 3.12
CA ARG A 3 -18.07 11.67 2.41
C ARG A 3 -17.15 10.51 2.02
N VAL A 4 -17.23 9.37 2.71
CA VAL A 4 -16.40 8.19 2.43
C VAL A 4 -17.11 7.20 1.50
N THR A 5 -18.45 7.18 1.43
CA THR A 5 -19.20 6.39 0.41
C THR A 5 -19.17 7.03 -0.96
N HIS A 6 -18.92 8.34 -1.08
CA HIS A 6 -18.81 9.02 -2.37
C HIS A 6 -17.60 8.54 -3.21
N GLN A 7 -16.79 7.61 -2.70
CA GLN A 7 -15.71 6.94 -3.43
C GLN A 7 -16.17 6.35 -4.77
N PHE A 8 -17.41 5.84 -4.85
CA PHE A 8 -17.97 5.28 -6.09
C PHE A 8 -18.24 6.34 -7.17
N PHE A 9 -18.27 7.63 -6.82
CA PHE A 9 -18.82 8.69 -7.66
C PHE A 9 -17.81 9.78 -8.05
N PHE A 10 -16.64 9.83 -7.40
CA PHE A 10 -15.57 10.73 -7.83
C PHE A 10 -14.80 10.09 -8.99
N SER A 11 -15.31 10.28 -10.19
CA SER A 11 -14.63 9.86 -11.42
C SER A 11 -13.87 11.03 -12.04
N LYS A 12 -12.80 10.68 -12.77
CA LYS A 12 -12.17 11.60 -13.72
C LYS A 12 -13.16 11.91 -14.84
N ARG A 13 -12.98 13.04 -15.52
CA ARG A 13 -13.78 13.43 -16.69
C ARG A 13 -15.29 13.62 -16.39
N SER A 14 -15.58 14.17 -15.23
CA SER A 14 -16.94 14.47 -14.78
C SER A 14 -17.16 15.97 -14.58
N VAL A 15 -18.36 16.44 -14.90
CA VAL A 15 -18.82 17.79 -14.52
C VAL A 15 -19.45 17.71 -13.13
N TYR A 16 -18.92 18.48 -12.20
CA TYR A 16 -19.41 18.53 -10.83
C TYR A 16 -20.29 19.76 -10.63
N LEU A 17 -21.52 19.53 -10.18
CA LEU A 17 -22.47 20.59 -9.85
C LEU A 17 -22.47 20.82 -8.35
N LEU A 18 -21.87 21.93 -7.89
CA LEU A 18 -21.88 22.32 -6.49
C LEU A 18 -23.09 23.23 -6.24
N VAL A 19 -24.20 22.62 -5.87
CA VAL A 19 -25.45 23.33 -5.59
C VAL A 19 -25.51 23.70 -4.11
N TRP A 20 -25.69 24.98 -3.81
CA TRP A 20 -25.77 25.46 -2.44
C TRP A 20 -26.97 26.40 -2.24
N GLU A 21 -27.38 26.55 -0.97
CA GLU A 21 -28.51 27.38 -0.56
C GLU A 21 -28.00 28.68 0.12
N PRO A 22 -28.02 29.83 -0.59
CA PRO A 22 -27.53 31.10 -0.05
C PRO A 22 -28.18 31.56 1.26
N ARG A 23 -29.41 31.09 1.52
CA ARG A 23 -30.17 31.42 2.74
C ARG A 23 -29.56 30.83 4.01
N ARG A 24 -28.83 29.73 3.92
CA ARG A 24 -28.10 29.12 5.05
C ARG A 24 -26.75 29.79 5.30
N GLY A 25 -26.27 30.59 4.35
CA GLY A 25 -24.95 31.22 4.41
C GLY A 25 -23.81 30.31 3.96
N VAL A 26 -22.74 30.93 3.45
CA VAL A 26 -21.61 30.24 2.80
C VAL A 26 -20.91 29.25 3.75
N GLN A 27 -20.69 29.65 5.01
CA GLN A 27 -20.02 28.82 6.02
C GLN A 27 -20.84 27.56 6.36
N GLN A 28 -22.17 27.69 6.50
CA GLN A 28 -23.03 26.55 6.82
C GLN A 28 -23.14 25.58 5.63
N CYS A 29 -23.10 26.10 4.40
CA CYS A 29 -23.07 25.29 3.19
C CYS A 29 -21.72 24.63 2.90
N GLN A 30 -20.65 25.03 3.59
CA GLN A 30 -19.32 24.44 3.47
C GLN A 30 -18.80 24.37 2.02
N VAL A 31 -19.09 25.40 1.21
CA VAL A 31 -18.74 25.43 -0.23
C VAL A 31 -17.25 25.18 -0.44
N GLU A 32 -16.40 25.84 0.35
CA GLU A 32 -14.95 25.64 0.30
C GLU A 32 -14.53 24.21 0.66
N ASP A 33 -15.19 23.55 1.61
CA ASP A 33 -14.82 22.19 2.00
C ASP A 33 -15.19 21.17 0.91
N TRP A 34 -16.29 21.41 0.19
CA TRP A 34 -16.65 20.62 -0.99
C TRP A 34 -15.67 20.82 -2.14
N LEU A 35 -15.22 22.06 -2.38
CA LEU A 35 -14.17 22.34 -3.37
C LEU A 35 -12.84 21.69 -2.99
N LYS A 36 -12.44 21.77 -1.71
CA LYS A 36 -11.26 21.05 -1.20
C LYS A 36 -11.41 19.54 -1.41
N LEU A 37 -12.57 18.95 -1.10
CA LEU A 37 -12.82 17.53 -1.31
C LEU A 37 -12.68 17.12 -2.79
N LEU A 38 -13.30 17.89 -3.71
CA LEU A 38 -13.22 17.64 -5.14
C LEU A 38 -11.79 17.75 -5.65
N ARG A 39 -11.07 18.80 -5.25
CA ARG A 39 -9.64 18.95 -5.57
C ARG A 39 -8.84 17.74 -5.08
N LEU A 40 -8.99 17.36 -3.81
CA LEU A 40 -8.27 16.22 -3.23
C LEU A 40 -8.53 14.93 -4.03
N ARG A 41 -9.78 14.65 -4.39
CA ARG A 41 -10.19 13.38 -5.01
C ARG A 41 -9.92 13.30 -6.51
N VAL A 42 -10.09 14.40 -7.24
CA VAL A 42 -10.06 14.41 -8.71
C VAL A 42 -8.80 15.11 -9.24
N GLY A 43 -8.22 16.02 -8.46
CA GLY A 43 -7.06 16.82 -8.86
C GLY A 43 -7.45 17.92 -9.85
N HIS A 44 -6.52 18.24 -10.75
CA HIS A 44 -6.66 19.33 -11.74
C HIS A 44 -7.69 19.05 -12.84
N GLU A 45 -8.14 17.81 -12.98
CA GLU A 45 -9.17 17.42 -13.97
C GLU A 45 -10.59 17.75 -13.50
N ALA A 46 -10.80 18.13 -12.22
CA ALA A 46 -12.11 18.53 -11.75
C ALA A 46 -12.61 19.78 -12.52
N ARG A 47 -13.88 19.73 -12.91
CA ARG A 47 -14.61 20.85 -13.52
C ARG A 47 -15.86 21.08 -12.69
N VAL A 48 -15.88 22.18 -11.95
CA VAL A 48 -16.93 22.49 -10.97
C VAL A 48 -17.72 23.73 -11.39
N ILE A 49 -19.04 23.57 -11.47
CA ILE A 49 -19.98 24.65 -11.68
C ILE A 49 -20.65 24.93 -10.34
N ILE A 50 -20.46 26.14 -9.80
CA ILE A 50 -21.01 26.55 -8.51
C ILE A 50 -22.38 27.19 -8.73
N ILE A 51 -23.42 26.61 -8.15
CA ILE A 51 -24.81 26.99 -8.39
C ILE A 51 -25.44 27.52 -7.11
N SER A 52 -25.75 28.81 -7.11
CA SER A 52 -26.47 29.49 -6.03
C SER A 52 -27.97 29.40 -6.32
N THR A 53 -28.70 28.67 -5.48
CA THR A 53 -30.17 28.55 -5.59
C THR A 53 -30.90 29.76 -4.99
N TYR A 54 -32.20 29.91 -5.25
CA TYR A 54 -33.04 30.99 -4.71
C TYR A 54 -32.51 32.40 -5.00
N ALA A 55 -31.93 32.59 -6.19
CA ALA A 55 -31.25 33.82 -6.56
C ALA A 55 -32.16 35.07 -6.57
N GLN A 56 -33.49 34.91 -6.68
CA GLN A 56 -34.44 36.02 -6.74
C GLN A 56 -35.55 35.93 -5.68
N SER A 57 -35.96 34.73 -5.28
CA SER A 57 -37.05 34.48 -4.32
C SER A 57 -36.62 34.54 -2.84
N GLY A 58 -35.33 34.78 -2.55
CA GLY A 58 -34.77 34.80 -1.19
C GLY A 58 -34.72 36.19 -0.53
N GLN A 59 -35.21 36.32 0.71
CA GLN A 59 -35.17 37.57 1.48
C GLN A 59 -33.78 37.92 2.06
N HIS A 60 -32.84 36.96 2.10
CA HIS A 60 -31.45 37.16 2.53
C HIS A 60 -30.52 36.22 1.75
N ILE A 61 -29.75 36.76 0.81
CA ILE A 61 -28.91 35.99 -0.10
C ILE A 61 -27.45 36.25 0.26
N ALA A 62 -26.79 35.28 0.90
CA ALA A 62 -25.35 35.35 1.11
C ALA A 62 -24.64 35.37 -0.25
N ARG A 63 -23.56 36.14 -0.37
CA ARG A 63 -22.72 36.17 -1.57
C ARG A 63 -21.40 35.47 -1.29
N ILE A 64 -20.98 34.63 -2.24
CA ILE A 64 -19.65 34.04 -2.24
C ILE A 64 -18.65 35.07 -2.75
N ASP A 65 -17.47 35.10 -2.14
CA ASP A 65 -16.30 35.82 -2.64
C ASP A 65 -15.73 35.07 -3.85
N LYS A 66 -16.28 35.34 -5.03
CA LYS A 66 -15.89 34.70 -6.29
C LYS A 66 -14.39 34.89 -6.57
N PRO A 67 -13.79 36.09 -6.42
CA PRO A 67 -12.34 36.29 -6.59
C PRO A 67 -11.46 35.40 -5.70
N VAL A 68 -11.80 35.25 -4.41
CA VAL A 68 -11.05 34.39 -3.49
C VAL A 68 -11.10 32.93 -3.93
N LEU A 69 -12.29 32.42 -4.25
CA LEU A 69 -12.41 31.04 -4.72
C LEU A 69 -11.69 30.81 -6.05
N GLN A 70 -11.75 31.75 -6.98
CA GLN A 70 -11.03 31.62 -8.25
C GLN A 70 -9.51 31.63 -8.05
N ARG A 71 -9.00 32.43 -7.11
CA ARG A 71 -7.58 32.41 -6.74
C ARG A 71 -7.17 31.07 -6.12
N ASP A 72 -7.99 30.54 -5.21
CA ASP A 72 -7.62 29.38 -4.39
C ASP A 72 -7.85 28.03 -5.10
N PHE A 73 -8.79 27.97 -6.06
CA PHE A 73 -9.15 26.75 -6.79
C PHE A 73 -8.93 26.83 -8.31
N GLY A 74 -8.62 28.01 -8.86
CA GLY A 74 -8.18 28.19 -10.24
C GLY A 74 -9.16 27.67 -11.29
N GLU A 75 -8.60 27.02 -12.31
CA GLU A 75 -9.33 26.45 -13.46
C GLU A 75 -10.28 25.29 -13.09
N MET A 76 -10.23 24.81 -11.83
CA MET A 76 -11.21 23.84 -11.34
C MET A 76 -12.62 24.41 -11.35
N ILE A 77 -12.77 25.73 -11.12
CA ILE A 77 -14.06 26.40 -11.14
C ILE A 77 -14.32 26.90 -12.57
N VAL A 78 -15.30 26.27 -13.22
CA VAL A 78 -15.76 26.64 -14.57
C VAL A 78 -16.54 27.96 -14.52
N GLY A 79 -17.40 28.12 -13.53
CA GLY A 79 -18.25 29.29 -13.44
C GLY A 79 -19.17 29.30 -12.23
N PHE A 80 -19.79 30.47 -12.03
CA PHE A 80 -20.77 30.73 -10.98
C PHE A 80 -22.11 31.03 -11.61
N HIS A 81 -23.11 30.23 -11.28
CA HIS A 81 -24.48 30.36 -11.78
C HIS A 81 -25.44 30.66 -10.64
N GLU A 82 -26.40 31.52 -10.93
CA GLU A 82 -27.49 31.90 -10.05
C GLU A 82 -28.78 31.38 -10.67
N VAL A 83 -29.51 30.54 -9.94
CA VAL A 83 -30.73 29.90 -10.42
C VAL A 83 -31.87 30.10 -9.44
N ASP A 84 -33.09 30.14 -9.96
CA ASP A 84 -34.30 30.19 -9.14
C ASP A 84 -35.38 29.30 -9.74
N SER A 85 -35.74 28.22 -9.03
CA SER A 85 -36.73 27.24 -9.49
C SER A 85 -38.18 27.72 -9.35
N LEU A 86 -38.43 28.86 -8.71
CA LEU A 86 -39.76 29.41 -8.49
C LEU A 86 -40.09 30.56 -9.45
N VAL A 87 -39.08 31.20 -10.02
CA VAL A 87 -39.26 32.35 -10.93
C VAL A 87 -39.09 31.91 -12.38
N ASP A 88 -40.04 32.26 -13.23
CA ASP A 88 -39.96 32.03 -14.68
C ASP A 88 -39.08 33.10 -15.34
N ASP A 89 -38.27 32.67 -16.29
CA ASP A 89 -37.51 33.52 -17.19
C ASP A 89 -38.30 33.71 -18.50
N PRO A 90 -38.89 34.90 -18.72
CA PRO A 90 -39.70 35.15 -19.90
C PRO A 90 -38.91 35.14 -21.21
N ALA A 91 -37.57 35.29 -21.17
CA ALA A 91 -36.73 35.28 -22.37
C ALA A 91 -36.49 33.85 -22.89
N THR A 92 -36.42 32.87 -22.00
CA THR A 92 -36.08 31.48 -22.34
C THR A 92 -37.27 30.52 -22.23
N GLY A 93 -38.33 30.92 -21.51
CA GLY A 93 -39.47 30.06 -21.21
C GLY A 93 -39.16 28.97 -20.17
N GLU A 94 -37.99 29.02 -19.55
CA GLU A 94 -37.57 28.13 -18.46
C GLU A 94 -37.57 28.87 -17.11
N LYS A 95 -37.10 28.22 -16.05
CA LYS A 95 -36.84 28.88 -14.76
C LYS A 95 -35.56 29.73 -14.84
N VAL A 96 -35.51 30.82 -14.07
CA VAL A 96 -34.38 31.77 -14.06
C VAL A 96 -33.05 31.04 -13.90
N GLY A 97 -32.12 31.31 -14.84
CA GLY A 97 -30.76 30.79 -14.85
C GLY A 97 -30.61 29.34 -15.36
N ILE A 98 -31.69 28.58 -15.53
CA ILE A 98 -31.61 27.16 -15.92
C ILE A 98 -31.15 26.98 -17.36
N ALA A 99 -31.64 27.78 -18.30
CA ALA A 99 -31.21 27.70 -19.71
C ALA A 99 -29.70 27.94 -19.85
N GLN A 100 -29.18 28.98 -19.17
CA GLN A 100 -27.74 29.29 -19.16
C GLN A 100 -26.93 28.17 -18.48
N LEU A 101 -27.44 27.62 -17.36
CA LEU A 101 -26.78 26.50 -16.69
C LEU A 101 -26.69 25.26 -17.60
N LYS A 102 -27.76 24.89 -18.31
CA LYS A 102 -27.75 23.78 -19.28
C LYS A 102 -26.71 24.00 -20.36
N GLN A 103 -26.62 25.22 -20.88
CA GLN A 103 -25.62 25.58 -21.89
C GLN A 103 -24.20 25.41 -21.35
N THR A 104 -23.89 25.95 -20.16
CA THR A 104 -22.55 25.80 -19.56
C THR A 104 -22.20 24.34 -19.27
N ILE A 105 -23.17 23.54 -18.81
CA ILE A 105 -22.97 22.09 -18.63
C ILE A 105 -22.61 21.43 -19.97
N ALA A 106 -23.33 21.75 -21.04
CA ALA A 106 -23.08 21.20 -22.36
C ALA A 106 -21.71 21.62 -22.93
N GLU A 107 -21.35 22.89 -22.82
CA GLU A 107 -20.04 23.43 -23.25
C GLU A 107 -18.89 22.79 -22.45
N THR A 108 -19.02 22.71 -21.13
CA THR A 108 -18.00 22.06 -20.27
C THR A 108 -17.85 20.58 -20.63
N ALA A 109 -18.96 19.88 -20.85
CA ALA A 109 -18.92 18.47 -21.23
C ALA A 109 -18.19 18.28 -22.56
N GLN A 110 -18.43 19.14 -23.56
CA GLN A 110 -17.79 19.09 -24.88
C GLN A 110 -16.26 19.19 -24.83
N GLU A 111 -15.68 19.81 -23.79
CA GLU A 111 -14.22 19.92 -23.62
C GLU A 111 -13.54 18.59 -23.25
N PHE A 112 -14.28 17.60 -22.76
CA PHE A 112 -13.68 16.31 -22.43
C PHE A 112 -13.26 15.56 -23.70
N ASN A 113 -12.01 15.09 -23.74
CA ASN A 113 -11.40 14.38 -24.88
C ASN A 113 -12.22 13.18 -25.42
N GLN A 114 -13.10 12.60 -24.60
CA GLN A 114 -13.94 11.46 -24.99
C GLN A 114 -15.24 11.88 -25.68
N MET A 115 -15.65 13.14 -25.55
CA MET A 115 -16.86 13.64 -26.20
C MET A 115 -16.66 13.71 -27.71
N GLY A 116 -17.64 13.20 -28.44
CA GLY A 116 -17.56 13.04 -29.90
C GLY A 116 -16.91 11.74 -30.37
N VAL A 117 -16.42 10.88 -29.46
CA VAL A 117 -15.99 9.52 -29.82
C VAL A 117 -17.19 8.74 -30.35
N VAL A 118 -17.10 8.32 -31.61
CA VAL A 118 -18.17 7.56 -32.26
C VAL A 118 -18.11 6.11 -31.78
N LEU A 119 -19.04 5.75 -30.90
CA LEU A 119 -19.30 4.34 -30.61
C LEU A 119 -20.04 3.73 -31.80
N ASN A 120 -19.55 2.58 -32.25
CA ASN A 120 -20.20 1.82 -33.31
C ASN A 120 -21.61 1.39 -32.86
N LYS A 121 -22.45 1.01 -33.83
CA LYS A 121 -23.86 0.66 -33.58
C LYS A 121 -24.00 -0.47 -32.55
N ALA A 122 -23.21 -1.54 -32.70
CA ALA A 122 -23.25 -2.71 -31.83
C ALA A 122 -22.96 -2.38 -30.36
N TRP A 123 -21.98 -1.52 -30.09
CA TRP A 123 -21.63 -1.09 -28.73
C TRP A 123 -22.77 -0.31 -28.07
N ARG A 124 -23.40 0.58 -28.85
CA ARG A 124 -24.52 1.40 -28.36
C ARG A 124 -25.75 0.56 -28.07
N GLU A 125 -26.13 -0.32 -29.00
CA GLU A 125 -27.28 -1.21 -28.83
C GLU A 125 -27.07 -2.18 -27.65
N SER A 126 -25.86 -2.73 -27.48
CA SER A 126 -25.54 -3.56 -26.32
C SER A 126 -25.65 -2.80 -25.01
N ARG A 127 -25.07 -1.59 -24.93
CA ARG A 127 -25.18 -0.73 -23.75
C ARG A 127 -26.64 -0.41 -23.42
N ASP A 128 -27.43 0.01 -24.40
CA ASP A 128 -28.81 0.42 -24.19
C ASP A 128 -29.68 -0.76 -23.73
N GLU A 129 -29.47 -1.95 -24.28
CA GLU A 129 -30.12 -3.17 -23.80
C GLU A 129 -29.71 -3.53 -22.37
N LEU A 130 -28.41 -3.49 -22.06
CA LEU A 130 -27.89 -3.75 -20.72
C LEU A 130 -28.47 -2.77 -19.68
N LEU A 131 -28.54 -1.47 -20.00
CA LEU A 131 -29.10 -0.45 -19.11
C LEU A 131 -30.62 -0.54 -18.96
N ALA A 132 -31.32 -1.22 -19.88
CA ALA A 132 -32.76 -1.47 -19.78
C ALA A 132 -33.11 -2.67 -18.88
N ILE A 133 -32.11 -3.47 -18.48
CA ILE A 133 -32.32 -4.60 -17.56
C ILE A 133 -32.72 -4.07 -16.18
N ALA A 134 -33.86 -4.55 -15.67
CA ALA A 134 -34.41 -4.11 -14.38
C ALA A 134 -33.61 -4.64 -13.17
N GLN A 135 -32.88 -5.74 -13.34
CA GLN A 135 -32.10 -6.35 -12.27
C GLN A 135 -30.86 -5.49 -11.94
N PRO A 136 -30.53 -5.29 -10.66
CA PRO A 136 -29.41 -4.43 -10.27
C PRO A 136 -28.04 -5.05 -10.56
N ARG A 137 -27.97 -6.37 -10.67
CA ARG A 137 -26.75 -7.17 -10.90
C ARG A 137 -27.09 -8.33 -11.84
N ILE A 138 -26.16 -8.63 -12.73
CA ILE A 138 -26.17 -9.82 -13.61
C ILE A 138 -24.81 -10.50 -13.58
N SER A 139 -24.74 -11.74 -14.06
CA SER A 139 -23.47 -12.42 -14.27
C SER A 139 -22.72 -11.84 -15.48
N TYR A 140 -21.38 -11.94 -15.49
CA TYR A 140 -20.58 -11.56 -16.65
C TYR A 140 -20.89 -12.45 -17.86
N THR A 141 -21.30 -13.69 -17.60
CA THR A 141 -21.80 -14.60 -18.63
C THR A 141 -23.07 -14.05 -19.31
N GLU A 142 -24.02 -13.52 -18.55
CA GLU A 142 -25.22 -12.86 -19.10
C GLU A 142 -24.86 -11.57 -19.84
N PHE A 143 -23.96 -10.76 -19.28
CA PHE A 143 -23.43 -9.57 -19.95
C PHE A 143 -22.84 -9.91 -21.33
N THR A 144 -22.04 -10.98 -21.38
CA THR A 144 -21.41 -11.46 -22.62
C THR A 144 -22.44 -11.95 -23.62
N LYS A 145 -23.49 -12.67 -23.17
CA LYS A 145 -24.58 -13.11 -24.06
C LYS A 145 -25.28 -11.94 -24.75
N VAL A 146 -25.59 -10.87 -24.00
CA VAL A 146 -26.19 -9.65 -24.57
C VAL A 146 -25.26 -9.05 -25.62
N CYS A 147 -23.98 -8.85 -25.27
CA CYS A 147 -22.99 -8.29 -26.20
C CYS A 147 -22.82 -9.15 -27.47
N SER A 148 -22.73 -10.47 -27.34
CA SER A 148 -22.61 -11.38 -28.48
C SER A 148 -23.84 -11.38 -29.38
N SER A 149 -25.04 -11.14 -28.84
CA SER A 149 -26.25 -11.01 -29.65
C SER A 149 -26.21 -9.80 -30.62
N HIS A 150 -25.46 -8.76 -30.26
CA HIS A 150 -25.17 -7.59 -31.10
C HIS A 150 -23.88 -7.72 -31.92
N GLY A 151 -23.23 -8.88 -31.90
CA GLY A 151 -22.05 -9.19 -32.72
C GLY A 151 -20.70 -8.77 -32.11
N LEU A 152 -20.63 -8.51 -30.81
CA LEU A 152 -19.36 -8.29 -30.11
C LEU A 152 -18.64 -9.60 -29.83
N ASN A 153 -17.31 -9.60 -30.04
CA ASN A 153 -16.43 -10.69 -29.60
C ASN A 153 -15.93 -10.44 -28.16
N ASP A 154 -15.29 -11.44 -27.56
CA ASP A 154 -14.87 -11.39 -26.14
C ASP A 154 -13.98 -10.18 -25.80
N ILE A 155 -13.07 -9.80 -26.70
CA ILE A 155 -12.18 -8.64 -26.51
C ILE A 155 -13.00 -7.35 -26.48
N ALA A 156 -13.92 -7.19 -27.43
CA ALA A 156 -14.76 -6.00 -27.51
C ALA A 156 -15.76 -5.95 -26.35
N THR A 157 -16.30 -7.09 -25.92
CA THR A 157 -17.17 -7.22 -24.74
C THR A 157 -16.44 -6.77 -23.47
N LYS A 158 -15.22 -7.28 -23.23
CA LYS A 158 -14.42 -6.85 -22.07
C LYS A 158 -14.12 -5.35 -22.12
N THR A 159 -13.73 -4.85 -23.29
CA THR A 159 -13.42 -3.42 -23.48
C THR A 159 -14.66 -2.53 -23.25
N LEU A 160 -15.85 -2.98 -23.67
CA LEU A 160 -17.11 -2.28 -23.42
C LEU A 160 -17.45 -2.28 -21.92
N ALA A 161 -17.27 -3.39 -21.22
CA ALA A 161 -17.49 -3.48 -19.78
C ALA A 161 -16.56 -2.51 -19.01
N ASP A 162 -15.27 -2.52 -19.33
CA ASP A 162 -14.28 -1.61 -18.73
C ASP A 162 -14.64 -0.14 -19.03
N LEU A 163 -15.06 0.19 -20.26
CA LEU A 163 -15.50 1.54 -20.63
C LEU A 163 -16.77 1.96 -19.87
N MET A 164 -17.76 1.08 -19.76
CA MET A 164 -19.00 1.36 -19.03
C MET A 164 -18.73 1.53 -17.53
N HIS A 165 -17.76 0.81 -16.99
CA HIS A 165 -17.29 1.00 -15.62
C HIS A 165 -16.63 2.37 -15.41
N ASP A 166 -15.70 2.74 -16.29
CA ASP A 166 -15.01 4.04 -16.26
C ASP A 166 -15.98 5.22 -16.37
N LEU A 167 -17.05 5.07 -17.16
CA LEU A 167 -18.10 6.08 -17.33
C LEU A 167 -19.13 6.07 -16.19
N GLY A 168 -19.04 5.14 -15.24
CA GLY A 168 -19.95 5.04 -14.10
C GLY A 168 -21.34 4.50 -14.42
N TYR A 169 -21.54 3.91 -15.61
CA TYR A 169 -22.78 3.23 -15.95
C TYR A 169 -22.97 1.94 -15.16
N ILE A 170 -21.88 1.21 -14.93
CA ILE A 170 -21.86 -0.07 -14.23
C ILE A 170 -20.70 -0.13 -13.24
N VAL A 171 -20.74 -1.12 -12.35
CA VAL A 171 -19.57 -1.49 -11.53
C VAL A 171 -19.15 -2.91 -11.90
N TYR A 172 -17.90 -3.06 -12.35
CA TYR A 172 -17.34 -4.33 -12.82
C TYR A 172 -15.84 -4.41 -12.50
N TYR A 173 -15.37 -5.60 -12.09
CA TYR A 173 -13.96 -5.83 -11.78
C TYR A 173 -13.41 -7.09 -12.43
N SER A 174 -12.91 -6.94 -13.66
CA SER A 174 -12.35 -8.05 -14.44
C SER A 174 -11.14 -8.74 -13.81
N GLU A 175 -10.39 -8.07 -12.94
CA GLU A 175 -9.13 -8.57 -12.38
C GLU A 175 -9.27 -9.20 -10.98
N ASP A 176 -10.47 -9.21 -10.39
CA ASP A 176 -10.71 -9.76 -9.05
C ASP A 176 -11.46 -11.10 -9.15
N GLU A 177 -10.80 -12.22 -8.83
CA GLU A 177 -11.36 -13.57 -9.01
C GLU A 177 -12.72 -13.76 -8.32
N ARG A 178 -13.01 -13.00 -7.26
CA ARG A 178 -14.25 -13.09 -6.49
C ARG A 178 -15.34 -12.10 -6.93
N LEU A 179 -15.02 -11.17 -7.82
CA LEU A 179 -15.96 -10.16 -8.36
C LEU A 179 -16.05 -10.19 -9.89
N GLN A 180 -15.19 -10.93 -10.58
CA GLN A 180 -15.08 -10.93 -12.04
C GLN A 180 -16.30 -11.50 -12.77
N ASP A 181 -17.16 -12.26 -12.09
CA ASP A 181 -18.44 -12.71 -12.64
C ASP A 181 -19.58 -11.73 -12.34
N ASP A 182 -19.33 -10.65 -11.58
CA ASP A 182 -20.38 -9.76 -11.10
C ASP A 182 -20.38 -8.42 -11.82
N VAL A 183 -21.46 -8.17 -12.56
CA VAL A 183 -21.71 -6.88 -13.22
C VAL A 183 -22.87 -6.19 -12.53
N VAL A 184 -22.59 -5.12 -11.81
CA VAL A 184 -23.63 -4.28 -11.18
C VAL A 184 -24.09 -3.23 -12.19
N LEU A 185 -25.33 -3.36 -12.66
CA LEU A 185 -25.96 -2.46 -13.62
C LEU A 185 -26.56 -1.21 -12.96
N GLN A 186 -26.82 -1.26 -11.66
CA GLN A 186 -27.39 -0.14 -10.89
C GLN A 186 -26.46 0.26 -9.74
N PRO A 187 -25.49 1.17 -9.96
CA PRO A 187 -24.53 1.58 -8.93
C PRO A 187 -25.16 2.16 -7.64
N GLU A 188 -26.33 2.79 -7.74
CA GLU A 188 -27.07 3.30 -6.57
C GLU A 188 -27.52 2.17 -5.62
N TRP A 189 -27.93 1.03 -6.16
CA TRP A 189 -28.33 -0.14 -5.37
C TRP A 189 -27.17 -0.65 -4.52
N LEU A 190 -25.97 -0.63 -5.08
CA LEU A 190 -24.75 -1.02 -4.38
C LEU A 190 -24.37 -0.01 -3.30
N THR A 191 -24.49 1.28 -3.61
CA THR A 191 -24.18 2.37 -2.66
C THR A 191 -25.05 2.28 -1.41
N LYS A 192 -26.33 1.93 -1.57
CA LYS A 192 -27.24 1.70 -0.44
C LYS A 192 -26.79 0.54 0.44
N ALA A 193 -26.37 -0.58 -0.14
CA ALA A 193 -25.91 -1.74 0.61
C ALA A 193 -24.73 -1.40 1.54
N ILE A 194 -23.75 -0.64 1.03
CA ILE A 194 -22.60 -0.19 1.81
C ILE A 194 -23.01 0.91 2.80
N GLY A 195 -23.94 1.78 2.41
CA GLY A 195 -24.53 2.78 3.29
C GLY A 195 -25.15 2.18 4.55
N PHE A 196 -25.86 1.04 4.42
CA PHE A 196 -26.49 0.37 5.57
C PHE A 196 -25.47 -0.06 6.62
N VAL A 197 -24.33 -0.62 6.19
CA VAL A 197 -23.24 -0.99 7.12
C VAL A 197 -22.66 0.25 7.80
N LEU A 198 -22.49 1.34 7.06
CA LEU A 198 -21.92 2.58 7.61
C LEU A 198 -22.89 3.34 8.52
N GLU A 199 -24.18 3.09 8.43
CA GLU A 199 -25.22 3.66 9.29
C GLU A 199 -25.61 2.73 10.45
N ASP A 200 -25.11 1.49 10.47
CA ASP A 200 -25.40 0.50 11.51
C ASP A 200 -24.77 0.86 12.86
N ARG A 201 -25.63 1.05 13.86
CA ARG A 201 -25.22 1.43 15.22
C ARG A 201 -24.59 0.28 15.98
N THR A 202 -25.06 -0.95 15.77
CA THR A 202 -24.54 -2.13 16.46
C THR A 202 -23.06 -2.33 16.13
N THR A 203 -22.70 -2.23 14.85
CA THR A 203 -21.31 -2.27 14.39
C THR A 203 -20.47 -1.15 15.02
N GLN A 204 -21.03 0.05 15.15
CA GLN A 204 -20.36 1.18 15.82
C GLN A 204 -20.13 0.92 17.32
N GLU A 205 -21.10 0.33 18.02
CA GLU A 205 -21.02 -0.01 19.44
C GLU A 205 -20.09 -1.21 19.71
N GLN A 206 -19.84 -2.03 18.69
CA GLN A 206 -18.89 -3.14 18.72
C GLN A 206 -17.49 -2.74 18.20
N ASP A 207 -17.08 -1.50 18.40
CA ASP A 207 -15.77 -0.96 18.01
C ASP A 207 -15.45 -1.15 16.51
N GLY A 208 -16.49 -1.13 15.68
CA GLY A 208 -16.40 -1.32 14.23
C GLY A 208 -16.42 -2.77 13.77
N ILE A 209 -16.69 -3.74 14.66
CA ILE A 209 -16.78 -5.15 14.28
C ILE A 209 -18.19 -5.45 13.76
N LEU A 210 -18.25 -5.84 12.48
CA LEU A 210 -19.43 -6.39 11.83
C LEU A 210 -19.32 -7.91 11.85
N ALA A 211 -20.00 -8.56 12.79
CA ALA A 211 -20.02 -10.01 12.89
C ALA A 211 -20.83 -10.65 11.75
N ASP A 212 -20.45 -11.87 11.34
CA ASP A 212 -21.10 -12.56 10.21
C ASP A 212 -22.57 -12.91 10.48
N ASP A 213 -22.91 -13.18 11.73
CA ASP A 213 -24.29 -13.43 12.18
C ASP A 213 -25.15 -12.15 12.22
N HIS A 214 -24.54 -10.97 12.18
CA HIS A 214 -25.23 -9.68 12.12
C HIS A 214 -25.52 -9.20 10.68
N LEU A 215 -24.95 -9.85 9.66
CA LEU A 215 -25.12 -9.43 8.26
C LEU A 215 -26.59 -9.44 7.81
N GLU A 216 -27.36 -10.45 8.24
CA GLU A 216 -28.79 -10.53 7.93
C GLU A 216 -29.58 -9.38 8.56
N GLU A 217 -29.19 -8.94 9.75
CA GLU A 217 -29.85 -7.82 10.42
C GLU A 217 -29.65 -6.52 9.65
N VAL A 218 -28.41 -6.25 9.20
CA VAL A 218 -28.04 -5.02 8.48
C VAL A 218 -28.68 -4.95 7.09
N TRP A 219 -28.68 -6.07 6.35
CA TRP A 219 -29.03 -6.08 4.94
C TRP A 219 -30.45 -6.59 4.64
N TYR A 220 -31.07 -7.33 5.56
CA TYR A 220 -32.40 -7.90 5.36
C TYR A 220 -33.42 -7.55 6.45
N ASN A 221 -33.16 -7.74 7.74
CA ASN A 221 -34.21 -7.52 8.73
C ASN A 221 -34.48 -6.03 8.96
N ASN A 222 -33.42 -5.24 9.11
CA ASN A 222 -33.49 -3.84 9.51
C ASN A 222 -32.64 -2.92 8.61
N PRO A 223 -32.95 -2.82 7.30
CA PRO A 223 -32.23 -1.92 6.41
C PRO A 223 -32.45 -0.46 6.81
N ALA A 224 -31.42 0.37 6.65
CA ALA A 224 -31.48 1.77 7.07
C ALA A 224 -32.57 2.60 6.36
N ASP A 225 -32.93 2.24 5.11
CA ASP A 225 -34.02 2.89 4.38
C ASP A 225 -35.42 2.29 4.64
N GLY A 226 -35.49 1.26 5.49
CA GLY A 226 -36.69 0.51 5.85
C GLY A 226 -37.31 -0.32 4.72
N LYS A 227 -36.76 -0.30 3.50
CA LYS A 227 -37.41 -0.82 2.29
C LYS A 227 -36.54 -1.84 1.56
N THR A 228 -35.31 -1.50 1.23
CA THR A 228 -34.45 -2.31 0.36
C THR A 228 -33.94 -3.52 1.13
N ARG A 229 -34.22 -4.73 0.61
CA ARG A 229 -33.80 -6.00 1.21
C ARG A 229 -32.79 -6.69 0.30
N TYR A 230 -31.71 -7.19 0.88
CA TYR A 230 -30.69 -7.93 0.16
C TYR A 230 -30.62 -9.37 0.66
N PRO A 231 -30.81 -10.38 -0.19
CA PRO A 231 -30.69 -11.78 0.21
C PRO A 231 -29.25 -12.18 0.53
N SER A 232 -29.10 -13.28 1.30
CA SER A 232 -27.83 -13.72 1.89
C SER A 232 -26.76 -14.17 0.89
N ASP A 233 -27.16 -14.60 -0.30
CA ASP A 233 -26.27 -14.94 -1.42
C ASP A 233 -25.44 -13.74 -1.90
N LEU A 234 -25.87 -12.50 -1.58
CA LEU A 234 -25.16 -11.27 -1.93
C LEU A 234 -24.12 -10.86 -0.88
N TYR A 235 -24.16 -11.41 0.34
CA TYR A 235 -23.33 -10.95 1.44
C TYR A 235 -21.83 -11.11 1.17
N PRO A 236 -21.35 -12.26 0.64
CA PRO A 236 -19.94 -12.41 0.28
C PRO A 236 -19.48 -11.40 -0.77
N PHE A 237 -20.35 -11.08 -1.74
CA PHE A 237 -20.08 -10.08 -2.77
C PHE A 237 -19.91 -8.69 -2.15
N PHE A 238 -20.81 -8.27 -1.26
CA PHE A 238 -20.70 -6.97 -0.58
C PHE A 238 -19.47 -6.89 0.32
N LEU A 239 -19.18 -7.93 1.10
CA LEU A 239 -17.98 -7.98 1.94
C LEU A 239 -16.72 -7.86 1.11
N ARG A 240 -16.61 -8.61 0.00
CA ARG A 240 -15.45 -8.52 -0.89
C ARG A 240 -15.30 -7.15 -1.51
N LEU A 241 -16.42 -6.52 -1.88
CA LEU A 241 -16.41 -5.19 -2.44
C LEU A 241 -15.99 -4.13 -1.41
N MET A 242 -16.47 -4.26 -0.17
CA MET A 242 -16.04 -3.39 0.93
C MET A 242 -14.54 -3.54 1.23
N GLU A 243 -13.96 -4.74 1.12
CA GLU A 243 -12.50 -4.91 1.16
C GLU A 243 -11.80 -4.19 0.02
N LYS A 244 -12.31 -4.36 -1.20
CA LYS A 244 -11.72 -3.74 -2.40
C LYS A 244 -11.66 -2.21 -2.32
N TYR A 245 -12.62 -1.60 -1.66
CA TYR A 245 -12.72 -0.14 -1.49
C TYR A 245 -12.12 0.39 -0.19
N ASP A 246 -11.34 -0.42 0.52
CA ASP A 246 -10.81 -0.05 1.83
C ASP A 246 -11.93 0.51 2.74
N VAL A 247 -13.09 -0.14 2.79
CA VAL A 247 -14.15 0.14 3.77
C VAL A 247 -14.01 -0.76 4.98
N SER A 248 -13.65 -2.03 4.75
CA SER A 248 -13.43 -3.03 5.79
C SER A 248 -12.30 -3.98 5.45
N TYR A 249 -11.87 -4.79 6.42
CA TYR A 249 -11.08 -6.00 6.17
C TYR A 249 -11.65 -7.18 6.96
N ARG A 250 -11.50 -8.41 6.45
CA ARG A 250 -11.91 -9.63 7.16
C ARG A 250 -10.97 -9.95 8.32
N LEU A 251 -11.53 -10.31 9.48
CA LEU A 251 -10.76 -10.76 10.62
C LEU A 251 -10.08 -12.12 10.33
N GLU A 252 -8.91 -12.35 10.92
CA GLU A 252 -8.12 -13.58 10.71
C GLU A 252 -8.87 -14.87 11.10
N ASP A 253 -9.72 -14.79 12.13
CA ASP A 253 -10.56 -15.89 12.58
C ASP A 253 -11.74 -16.17 11.62
N GLY A 254 -12.05 -15.24 10.73
CA GLY A 254 -13.15 -15.35 9.77
C GLY A 254 -14.53 -15.23 10.41
N THR A 255 -14.66 -14.63 11.59
CA THR A 255 -15.94 -14.48 12.31
C THR A 255 -16.66 -13.16 12.02
N GLY A 256 -15.97 -12.21 11.39
CA GLY A 256 -16.49 -10.88 11.13
C GLY A 256 -15.51 -10.00 10.35
N SER A 257 -15.92 -8.77 10.10
CA SER A 257 -15.17 -7.74 9.38
C SER A 257 -14.98 -6.52 10.26
N LEU A 258 -13.81 -5.88 10.22
CA LEU A 258 -13.66 -4.55 10.83
C LEU A 258 -14.03 -3.48 9.82
N VAL A 259 -15.04 -2.68 10.11
CA VAL A 259 -15.44 -1.48 9.37
C VAL A 259 -14.69 -0.27 9.92
N ALA A 260 -13.67 0.20 9.21
CA ALA A 260 -12.70 1.15 9.75
C ALA A 260 -13.27 2.54 10.06
N GLN A 261 -14.42 2.89 9.48
CA GLN A 261 -15.12 4.14 9.81
C GLN A 261 -15.81 4.12 11.17
N HIS A 262 -16.08 2.93 11.72
CA HIS A 262 -16.78 2.72 12.97
C HIS A 262 -15.86 2.48 14.16
N VAL A 263 -14.54 2.59 13.96
CA VAL A 263 -13.56 2.44 15.04
C VAL A 263 -13.79 3.47 16.15
N PRO A 264 -13.37 3.17 17.40
CA PRO A 264 -13.60 4.02 18.55
C PRO A 264 -13.14 5.47 18.34
N GLN A 265 -13.88 6.44 18.90
CA GLN A 265 -13.47 7.86 18.83
C GLN A 265 -12.31 8.18 19.76
N VAL A 266 -12.29 7.53 20.93
CA VAL A 266 -11.35 7.80 22.00
C VAL A 266 -10.09 6.95 21.82
N ARG A 267 -8.92 7.57 22.00
CA ARG A 267 -7.65 6.85 21.99
C ARG A 267 -7.62 5.84 23.17
N PRO A 268 -7.38 4.54 22.91
CA PRO A 268 -7.22 3.56 23.97
C PRO A 268 -5.89 3.72 24.71
N ASN A 269 -5.72 3.01 25.84
CA ASN A 269 -4.45 2.99 26.58
C ASN A 269 -3.36 2.26 25.78
N LEU A 270 -2.37 3.03 25.32
CA LEU A 270 -1.28 2.53 24.47
C LEU A 270 -0.09 1.99 25.30
N PRO A 271 0.67 1.01 24.77
CA PRO A 271 1.87 0.49 25.41
C PRO A 271 2.91 1.58 25.74
N TRP A 272 3.10 2.54 24.84
CA TRP A 272 3.96 3.70 25.05
C TRP A 272 3.39 4.93 24.35
N LEU A 273 3.92 6.09 24.73
CA LEU A 273 3.53 7.39 24.18
C LEU A 273 4.78 8.17 23.73
N PRO A 274 4.69 9.02 22.70
CA PRO A 274 5.82 9.79 22.17
C PRO A 274 6.51 10.69 23.21
N GLU A 275 5.78 11.11 24.25
CA GLU A 275 6.27 11.97 25.32
C GLU A 275 7.15 11.21 26.34
N LYS A 276 7.04 9.87 26.39
CA LYS A 276 7.87 9.02 27.27
C LYS A 276 9.19 8.70 26.58
N GLU A 277 10.28 8.65 27.34
CA GLU A 277 11.55 8.14 26.82
C GLU A 277 11.40 6.66 26.39
N PRO A 278 12.08 6.23 25.32
CA PRO A 278 12.07 4.83 24.90
C PRO A 278 12.57 3.91 26.02
N ALA A 279 12.12 2.66 26.03
CA ALA A 279 12.66 1.68 26.97
C ALA A 279 14.17 1.47 26.73
N ASN A 280 14.91 1.02 27.75
CA ASN A 280 16.34 0.73 27.63
C ASN A 280 16.63 -0.14 26.40
N ASN A 281 17.63 0.27 25.60
CA ASN A 281 18.05 -0.43 24.37
C ASN A 281 17.03 -0.39 23.21
N ARG A 282 16.03 0.48 23.27
CA ARG A 282 15.17 0.84 22.14
C ARG A 282 15.48 2.26 21.68
N ARG A 283 15.24 2.51 20.41
CA ARG A 283 15.34 3.80 19.74
C ARG A 283 13.99 4.18 19.19
N ARG A 284 13.76 5.48 19.04
CA ARG A 284 12.54 6.00 18.44
C ARG A 284 12.86 6.91 17.27
N ILE A 285 12.28 6.62 16.10
CA ILE A 285 12.24 7.55 14.97
C ILE A 285 10.89 8.27 15.00
N ALA A 286 10.93 9.57 14.68
CA ALA A 286 9.74 10.37 14.52
C ALA A 286 9.73 10.97 13.10
N THR A 287 8.64 10.74 12.39
CA THR A 287 8.37 11.31 11.06
C THR A 287 7.02 12.01 11.11
N VAL A 288 6.91 13.16 10.45
CA VAL A 288 5.66 13.91 10.35
C VAL A 288 5.37 14.14 8.88
N CYS A 289 4.25 13.58 8.40
CA CYS A 289 3.69 13.91 7.10
C CYS A 289 2.86 15.20 7.26
N VAL A 290 3.36 16.30 6.72
CA VAL A 290 2.69 17.60 6.74
C VAL A 290 1.96 17.78 5.41
N MET A 291 0.65 17.96 5.48
CA MET A 291 -0.21 18.10 4.29
C MET A 291 -0.78 19.51 4.23
N GLU A 292 -0.96 20.07 3.04
CA GLU A 292 -1.65 21.35 2.88
C GLU A 292 -3.14 21.26 3.25
N GLU A 293 -3.74 20.09 3.08
CA GLU A 293 -5.11 19.76 3.47
C GLU A 293 -5.15 18.40 4.15
N SER A 294 -6.03 18.24 5.14
CA SER A 294 -6.26 16.93 5.76
C SER A 294 -7.17 16.09 4.87
N PRO A 295 -6.70 14.96 4.33
CA PRO A 295 -7.53 14.10 3.53
C PRO A 295 -8.61 13.40 4.39
N PRO A 296 -9.88 13.38 3.95
CA PRO A 296 -10.95 12.71 4.69
C PRO A 296 -10.81 11.19 4.57
N GLY A 297 -10.95 10.48 5.69
CA GLY A 297 -10.82 9.02 5.72
C GLY A 297 -9.39 8.50 5.82
N LEU A 298 -8.39 9.39 6.00
CA LEU A 298 -6.98 9.00 6.08
C LEU A 298 -6.69 7.90 7.10
N ILE A 299 -7.18 8.07 8.32
CA ILE A 299 -6.96 7.10 9.40
C ILE A 299 -7.69 5.77 9.13
N PRO A 300 -9.00 5.75 8.81
CA PRO A 300 -9.69 4.52 8.42
C PRO A 300 -8.97 3.71 7.33
N TRP A 301 -8.50 4.37 6.26
CA TRP A 301 -7.75 3.66 5.23
C TRP A 301 -6.39 3.21 5.70
N MET A 302 -5.65 4.03 6.43
CA MET A 302 -4.38 3.58 7.03
C MET A 302 -4.58 2.36 7.93
N ILE A 303 -5.70 2.25 8.67
CA ILE A 303 -6.02 1.06 9.50
C ILE A 303 -6.15 -0.19 8.61
N ILE A 304 -6.90 -0.09 7.51
CA ILE A 304 -7.10 -1.21 6.58
C ILE A 304 -5.78 -1.59 5.88
N ARG A 305 -5.07 -0.58 5.38
CA ARG A 305 -3.79 -0.72 4.68
C ARG A 305 -2.68 -1.34 5.54
N THR A 306 -2.80 -1.22 6.86
CA THR A 306 -1.81 -1.73 7.83
C THR A 306 -2.37 -2.84 8.73
N HIS A 307 -3.49 -3.46 8.34
CA HIS A 307 -4.20 -4.41 9.22
C HIS A 307 -3.36 -5.64 9.61
N ASP A 308 -2.43 -6.09 8.75
CA ASP A 308 -1.40 -7.12 9.02
C ASP A 308 -0.54 -6.81 10.26
N TYR A 309 -0.47 -5.55 10.70
CA TYR A 309 0.33 -5.08 11.83
C TYR A 309 -0.50 -4.63 13.02
N ILE A 310 -1.81 -4.83 13.04
CA ILE A 310 -2.67 -4.35 14.14
C ILE A 310 -2.25 -4.96 15.47
N TYR A 311 -2.08 -4.11 16.48
CA TYR A 311 -1.85 -4.57 17.84
C TYR A 311 -3.18 -5.01 18.47
N GLN A 312 -3.26 -6.28 18.84
CA GLN A 312 -4.38 -6.86 19.60
C GLN A 312 -3.99 -7.04 21.07
N ARG A 313 -4.89 -6.66 21.97
CA ARG A 313 -4.79 -6.88 23.42
C ARG A 313 -6.00 -7.64 23.91
N HIS A 314 -5.78 -8.75 24.59
CA HIS A 314 -6.83 -9.43 25.35
C HIS A 314 -6.91 -8.78 26.73
N GLU A 315 -8.06 -8.20 27.06
CA GLU A 315 -8.30 -7.62 28.39
C GLU A 315 -9.08 -8.59 29.30
N ALA A 316 -9.10 -8.26 30.59
CA ALA A 316 -9.74 -9.11 31.62
C ALA A 316 -11.27 -9.21 31.46
N ASP A 317 -11.87 -8.36 30.62
CA ASP A 317 -13.27 -8.40 30.21
C ASP A 317 -13.57 -9.52 29.17
N GLY A 318 -12.55 -10.26 28.74
CA GLY A 318 -12.66 -11.32 27.74
C GLY A 318 -12.73 -10.81 26.30
N LYS A 319 -12.62 -9.49 26.08
CA LYS A 319 -12.65 -8.88 24.75
C LYS A 319 -11.24 -8.69 24.20
N THR A 320 -11.12 -8.85 22.88
CA THR A 320 -9.91 -8.54 22.13
C THR A 320 -10.01 -7.11 21.61
N HIS A 321 -9.30 -6.19 22.26
CA HIS A 321 -9.23 -4.79 21.87
C HIS A 321 -8.15 -4.60 20.80
N ARG A 322 -8.52 -3.94 19.71
CA ARG A 322 -7.59 -3.52 18.65
C ARG A 322 -7.22 -2.06 18.91
N LEU A 323 -5.92 -1.75 18.96
CA LEU A 323 -5.46 -0.44 19.39
C LEU A 323 -5.52 0.61 18.26
N HIS A 324 -6.72 0.93 17.78
CA HIS A 324 -6.98 1.99 16.82
C HIS A 324 -8.14 2.89 17.24
N TRP A 325 -8.20 4.10 16.70
CA TRP A 325 -9.25 5.09 16.96
C TRP A 325 -9.36 6.05 15.77
N GLN A 326 -10.40 6.89 15.75
CA GLN A 326 -10.68 7.82 14.64
C GLN A 326 -9.53 8.75 14.25
N LYS A 327 -8.56 8.98 15.16
CA LYS A 327 -7.41 9.86 14.93
C LYS A 327 -6.07 9.13 14.89
N GLY A 328 -6.02 7.81 15.02
CA GLY A 328 -4.74 7.11 15.01
C GLY A 328 -4.82 5.61 15.22
N MET A 329 -3.65 4.99 15.26
CA MET A 329 -3.51 3.55 15.44
C MET A 329 -2.16 3.21 16.07
N PHE A 330 -2.12 2.04 16.70
CA PHE A 330 -0.92 1.43 17.24
C PHE A 330 -0.69 0.07 16.60
N LEU A 331 0.51 -0.11 16.05
CA LEU A 331 0.88 -1.24 15.21
C LEU A 331 2.10 -1.96 15.79
N ARG A 332 2.23 -3.25 15.48
CA ARG A 332 3.38 -4.08 15.83
C ARG A 332 3.76 -4.96 14.65
N ASN A 333 4.98 -4.78 14.19
CA ASN A 333 5.67 -5.73 13.34
C ASN A 333 6.43 -6.72 14.24
N LYS A 334 6.22 -8.03 14.04
CA LYS A 334 6.81 -9.10 14.87
C LYS A 334 8.34 -9.00 14.96
N ASN A 335 9.00 -8.57 13.88
CA ASN A 335 10.47 -8.56 13.78
C ASN A 335 11.06 -7.14 13.85
N HIS A 336 10.28 -6.10 13.57
CA HIS A 336 10.78 -4.73 13.39
C HIS A 336 10.19 -3.70 14.36
N GLY A 337 9.49 -4.16 15.41
CA GLY A 337 9.07 -3.33 16.53
C GLY A 337 7.67 -2.74 16.41
N GLU A 338 7.44 -1.62 17.08
CA GLU A 338 6.10 -1.05 17.27
C GLU A 338 6.02 0.35 16.69
N ALA A 339 4.80 0.78 16.34
CA ALA A 339 4.55 2.11 15.80
C ALA A 339 3.27 2.72 16.35
N MET A 340 3.28 4.03 16.51
CA MET A 340 2.09 4.84 16.80
C MET A 340 1.93 5.87 15.69
N LEU A 341 0.75 5.91 15.09
CA LEU A 341 0.35 6.93 14.13
C LEU A 341 -0.76 7.78 14.73
N GLU A 342 -0.69 9.10 14.53
CA GLU A 342 -1.72 10.01 14.98
C GLU A 342 -1.88 11.24 14.08
N LEU A 343 -3.11 11.46 13.62
CA LEU A 343 -3.50 12.65 12.87
C LEU A 343 -3.82 13.81 13.81
N ARG A 344 -3.13 14.93 13.61
CA ARG A 344 -3.29 16.19 14.33
C ARG A 344 -3.51 17.29 13.30
N ASP A 345 -4.75 17.73 13.15
CA ASP A 345 -5.14 18.68 12.10
C ASP A 345 -4.70 18.16 10.71
N ARG A 346 -3.69 18.77 10.09
CA ARG A 346 -3.15 18.38 8.77
C ARG A 346 -1.82 17.64 8.84
N GLU A 347 -1.46 17.16 10.02
CA GLU A 347 -0.19 16.49 10.27
C GLU A 347 -0.43 15.06 10.73
N LEU A 348 0.02 14.08 9.96
CA LEU A 348 0.07 12.69 10.41
C LEU A 348 1.44 12.42 11.03
N HIS A 349 1.45 12.30 12.35
CA HIS A 349 2.63 11.94 13.12
C HIS A 349 2.82 10.44 13.12
N LEU A 350 4.02 9.99 12.79
CA LEU A 350 4.46 8.61 12.79
C LEU A 350 5.62 8.47 13.76
N TYR A 351 5.45 7.63 14.78
CA TYR A 351 6.52 7.27 15.71
C TYR A 351 6.75 5.78 15.62
N THR A 352 8.00 5.37 15.47
CA THR A 352 8.38 3.95 15.45
C THR A 352 9.40 3.70 16.53
N GLU A 353 9.16 2.70 17.38
CA GLU A 353 10.03 2.31 18.48
C GLU A 353 10.46 0.86 18.34
N ALA A 354 11.76 0.66 18.19
CA ALA A 354 12.40 -0.64 18.10
C ALA A 354 13.88 -0.49 18.43
N ARG A 355 14.64 -1.58 18.48
CA ARG A 355 16.10 -1.48 18.49
C ARG A 355 16.62 -0.85 17.19
N TRP A 356 15.99 -1.23 16.07
CA TRP A 356 16.26 -0.75 14.71
C TRP A 356 14.94 -0.39 14.00
N PRO A 357 14.39 0.81 14.27
CA PRO A 357 13.04 1.19 13.83
C PRO A 357 12.94 1.57 12.35
N THR A 358 14.07 1.69 11.63
CA THR A 358 14.14 2.22 10.27
C THR A 358 13.25 1.46 9.28
N TYR A 359 13.25 0.12 9.34
CA TYR A 359 12.42 -0.68 8.43
C TYR A 359 10.94 -0.39 8.57
N PHE A 360 10.43 -0.48 9.79
CA PHE A 360 9.01 -0.30 10.01
C PHE A 360 8.59 1.16 9.74
N SER A 361 9.46 2.13 10.05
CA SER A 361 9.25 3.53 9.71
C SER A 361 9.09 3.76 8.21
N ASN A 362 10.02 3.21 7.42
CA ASN A 362 10.01 3.35 5.96
C ASN A 362 8.80 2.66 5.34
N LEU A 363 8.45 1.45 5.81
CA LEU A 363 7.27 0.72 5.35
C LEU A 363 5.98 1.54 5.55
N LEU A 364 5.82 2.14 6.74
CA LEU A 364 4.63 2.95 7.05
C LEU A 364 4.61 4.26 6.26
N GLN A 365 5.78 4.89 6.06
CA GLN A 365 5.91 6.06 5.20
C GLN A 365 5.53 5.75 3.74
N GLN A 366 6.01 4.63 3.20
CA GLN A 366 5.70 4.17 1.84
C GLN A 366 4.22 3.83 1.69
N THR A 367 3.66 3.11 2.67
CA THR A 367 2.22 2.78 2.69
C THR A 367 1.37 4.04 2.67
N LEU A 368 1.72 5.05 3.46
CA LEU A 368 1.04 6.34 3.48
C LEU A 368 1.19 7.10 2.16
N GLN A 369 2.41 7.19 1.63
CA GLN A 369 2.68 7.86 0.35
C GLN A 369 1.85 7.23 -0.77
N LYS A 370 1.83 5.90 -0.83
CA LYS A 370 1.08 5.16 -1.82
C LYS A 370 -0.42 5.35 -1.67
N LEU A 371 -0.94 5.24 -0.45
CA LEU A 371 -2.34 5.52 -0.16
C LEU A 371 -2.74 6.93 -0.61
N ILE A 372 -1.87 7.92 -0.39
CA ILE A 372 -2.11 9.30 -0.84
C ILE A 372 -2.17 9.38 -2.36
N THR A 373 -1.18 8.82 -3.05
CA THR A 373 -1.13 8.82 -4.52
C THR A 373 -2.34 8.11 -5.14
N ASP A 374 -2.74 6.97 -4.59
CA ASP A 374 -3.81 6.14 -5.14
C ASP A 374 -5.20 6.77 -4.92
N THR A 375 -5.37 7.54 -3.82
CA THR A 375 -6.72 7.93 -3.36
C THR A 375 -7.00 9.43 -3.32
N TRP A 376 -5.96 10.27 -3.18
CA TRP A 376 -6.08 11.73 -3.24
C TRP A 376 -5.05 12.32 -4.22
N PRO A 377 -5.24 12.16 -5.54
CA PRO A 377 -4.33 12.72 -6.54
C PRO A 377 -4.15 14.24 -6.40
N GLY A 378 -5.13 14.97 -5.86
CA GLY A 378 -5.01 16.41 -5.60
C GLY A 378 -4.08 16.82 -4.46
N LEU A 379 -3.52 15.85 -3.73
CA LEU A 379 -2.42 16.08 -2.78
C LEU A 379 -1.05 15.93 -3.42
N GLU A 380 -0.94 15.46 -4.67
CA GLU A 380 0.35 15.30 -5.33
C GLU A 380 1.16 16.62 -5.28
N GLY A 381 2.38 16.56 -4.78
CA GLY A 381 3.26 17.73 -4.58
C GLY A 381 2.84 18.69 -3.45
N ARG A 382 1.74 18.43 -2.74
CA ARG A 382 1.14 19.30 -1.70
C ARG A 382 1.20 18.67 -0.30
N TYR A 383 2.12 17.74 -0.10
CA TYR A 383 2.51 17.21 1.20
C TYR A 383 4.02 16.97 1.22
N GLN A 384 4.59 16.88 2.43
CA GLN A 384 5.99 16.55 2.62
C GLN A 384 6.23 15.74 3.89
N PHE A 385 7.21 14.85 3.84
CA PHE A 385 7.70 14.16 5.01
C PHE A 385 8.82 14.95 5.67
N THR A 386 8.70 15.15 6.98
CA THR A 386 9.66 15.89 7.79
C THR A 386 10.04 15.13 9.05
N VAL A 387 11.24 15.40 9.57
CA VAL A 387 11.72 14.89 10.86
C VAL A 387 11.73 16.05 11.85
N PRO A 388 11.13 15.91 13.06
CA PRO A 388 11.20 16.92 14.09
C PRO A 388 12.61 17.03 14.66
N CYS A 389 13.02 18.24 15.03
CA CYS A 389 14.29 18.46 15.68
C CYS A 389 14.33 17.76 17.06
N PRO A 390 15.35 16.94 17.36
CA PRO A 390 15.40 16.19 18.61
C PRO A 390 15.77 17.05 19.83
N THR A 391 16.22 18.30 19.62
CA THR A 391 16.63 19.19 20.71
C THR A 391 15.47 19.54 21.63
N LYS A 392 15.66 19.36 22.94
CA LYS A 392 14.77 19.88 23.99
C LYS A 392 15.42 21.11 24.64
N GLN A 393 14.75 22.26 24.63
CA GLN A 393 15.20 23.48 25.32
C GLN A 393 14.32 23.72 26.54
N GLN A 394 14.91 23.80 27.75
CA GLN A 394 14.18 24.01 29.01
C GLN A 394 13.00 23.04 29.20
N GLY A 395 13.19 21.76 28.84
CA GLY A 395 12.15 20.73 28.93
C GLY A 395 11.08 20.76 27.84
N LYS A 396 11.10 21.74 26.92
CA LYS A 396 10.19 21.81 25.77
C LYS A 396 10.88 21.34 24.49
N ALA A 397 10.19 20.50 23.70
CA ALA A 397 10.70 20.07 22.41
C ALA A 397 10.80 21.25 21.43
N CYS A 398 11.90 21.30 20.68
CA CYS A 398 12.08 22.27 19.60
C CYS A 398 11.00 22.10 18.53
N THR A 399 10.46 23.21 18.02
CA THR A 399 9.46 23.19 16.94
C THR A 399 10.08 23.10 15.54
N GLY A 400 11.41 23.05 15.46
CA GLY A 400 12.13 22.93 14.19
C GLY A 400 11.88 21.59 13.52
N ARG A 401 11.90 21.58 12.19
CA ARG A 401 11.71 20.38 11.37
C ARG A 401 12.64 20.42 10.18
N PHE A 402 12.94 19.24 9.66
CA PHE A 402 13.80 19.05 8.50
C PHE A 402 13.06 18.21 7.46
N ALA A 403 13.01 18.67 6.21
CA ALA A 403 12.41 17.89 5.14
C ALA A 403 13.31 16.67 4.82
N ILE A 404 12.73 15.46 4.81
CA ILE A 404 13.47 14.23 4.51
C ILE A 404 14.18 14.32 3.15
N PRO A 405 13.53 14.79 2.06
CA PRO A 405 14.21 14.92 0.77
C PRO A 405 15.42 15.86 0.79
N ALA A 406 15.40 16.89 1.63
CA ALA A 406 16.54 17.80 1.78
C ALA A 406 17.68 17.13 2.55
N LEU A 407 17.37 16.40 3.63
CA LEU A 407 18.35 15.63 4.39
C LEU A 407 19.05 14.57 3.54
N GLN A 408 18.30 13.89 2.66
CA GLN A 408 18.84 12.89 1.74
C GLN A 408 19.85 13.52 0.76
N ARG A 409 19.53 14.67 0.16
CA ARG A 409 20.45 15.38 -0.74
C ARG A 409 21.72 15.84 -0.03
N PHE A 410 21.60 16.44 1.15
CA PHE A 410 22.78 16.84 1.94
C PHE A 410 23.66 15.63 2.28
N HIS A 411 23.05 14.48 2.62
CA HIS A 411 23.81 13.24 2.84
C HIS A 411 24.52 12.73 1.59
N GLU A 412 23.89 12.84 0.41
CA GLU A 412 24.49 12.48 -0.88
C GLU A 412 25.66 13.41 -1.26
N GLU A 413 25.57 14.69 -0.89
CA GLU A 413 26.65 15.68 -1.06
C GLU A 413 27.80 15.48 -0.06
N GLY A 414 27.63 14.60 0.94
CA GLY A 414 28.64 14.27 1.95
C GLY A 414 28.57 15.14 3.21
N ASP A 415 27.50 15.92 3.41
CA ASP A 415 27.30 16.67 4.64
C ASP A 415 26.93 15.73 5.81
N GLU A 416 27.62 15.89 6.94
CA GLU A 416 27.32 15.10 8.14
C GLU A 416 26.32 15.78 9.08
N THR A 417 26.21 17.11 8.99
CA THR A 417 25.43 17.91 9.96
C THR A 417 24.61 19.01 9.31
N ILE A 418 23.43 19.27 9.88
CA ILE A 418 22.52 20.36 9.49
C ILE A 418 22.18 21.22 10.70
N ARG A 419 22.08 22.54 10.53
CA ARG A 419 21.70 23.45 11.61
C ARG A 419 20.18 23.65 11.65
N CYS A 420 19.58 23.45 12.82
CA CYS A 420 18.16 23.75 13.02
C CYS A 420 17.90 25.27 12.95
N GLN A 421 16.93 25.70 12.14
CA GLN A 421 16.59 27.12 12.01
C GLN A 421 15.77 27.68 13.19
N LYS A 422 15.32 26.84 14.13
CA LYS A 422 14.56 27.24 15.32
C LYS A 422 15.42 27.31 16.57
N CYS A 423 16.15 26.23 16.90
CA CYS A 423 17.02 26.20 18.08
C CYS A 423 18.49 26.51 17.78
N LEU A 424 18.86 26.72 16.51
CA LEU A 424 20.24 26.99 16.05
C LEU A 424 21.28 25.92 16.37
N THR A 425 20.84 24.76 16.89
CA THR A 425 21.71 23.63 17.25
C THR A 425 22.01 22.78 16.03
N LYS A 426 23.27 22.37 15.86
CA LYS A 426 23.69 21.41 14.82
C LYS A 426 23.13 20.02 15.15
N GLN A 427 22.58 19.35 14.15
CA GLN A 427 22.04 18.00 14.23
C GLN A 427 22.79 17.10 13.25
N ASN A 428 23.00 15.84 13.61
CA ASN A 428 23.57 14.86 12.70
C ASN A 428 22.51 14.40 11.67
N ILE A 429 22.87 14.37 10.39
CA ILE A 429 21.93 14.07 9.30
C ILE A 429 21.48 12.60 9.33
N GLU A 430 22.40 11.66 9.58
CA GLU A 430 22.08 10.24 9.68
C GLU A 430 21.22 9.91 10.90
N GLN A 431 21.42 10.61 12.02
CA GLN A 431 20.57 10.50 13.19
C GLN A 431 19.14 10.95 12.90
N LEU A 432 18.97 12.02 12.12
CA LEU A 432 17.64 12.48 11.70
C LEU A 432 16.99 11.49 10.72
N LEU A 433 17.72 10.96 9.74
CA LEU A 433 17.19 10.06 8.71
C LEU A 433 16.90 8.64 9.23
N TYR A 434 17.79 8.10 10.05
CA TYR A 434 17.79 6.69 10.41
C TYR A 434 17.55 6.43 11.90
N GLY A 435 17.48 7.49 12.73
CA GLY A 435 17.39 7.35 14.19
C GLY A 435 18.66 6.79 14.82
N LEU A 436 19.80 6.87 14.11
CA LEU A 436 21.08 6.29 14.52
C LEU A 436 22.04 7.39 14.93
N GLU A 437 22.47 7.39 16.18
CA GLU A 437 23.85 7.80 16.46
C GLU A 437 24.71 6.64 15.97
N ILE A 438 25.59 6.86 14.97
CA ILE A 438 26.66 5.90 14.69
C ILE A 438 27.61 5.95 15.87
N ASP A 439 27.23 5.26 16.93
CA ASP A 439 27.98 5.18 18.15
C ASP A 439 28.88 3.95 18.08
N GLY A 440 29.83 4.00 17.13
CA GLY A 440 30.94 3.06 17.00
C GLY A 440 30.56 1.58 17.00
N THR A 441 29.39 1.18 16.46
CA THR A 441 28.94 -0.22 16.50
C THR A 441 29.92 -1.17 15.83
N GLN A 442 30.65 -0.73 14.81
CA GLN A 442 31.77 -1.47 14.22
C GLN A 442 32.92 -1.65 15.22
N ASN A 443 33.35 -0.58 15.90
CA ASN A 443 34.35 -0.67 16.97
C ASN A 443 33.90 -1.54 18.14
N LYS A 444 32.62 -1.48 18.54
CA LYS A 444 32.04 -2.30 19.62
C LYS A 444 31.93 -3.77 19.22
N LEU A 445 31.62 -4.07 17.95
CA LEU A 445 31.60 -5.44 17.42
C LEU A 445 33.02 -6.03 17.33
N GLU A 446 33.99 -5.25 16.86
CA GLU A 446 35.40 -5.66 16.86
C GLU A 446 35.93 -5.89 18.29
N GLN A 447 35.60 -4.99 19.22
CA GLN A 447 35.94 -5.15 20.64
C GLN A 447 35.26 -6.38 21.26
N ALA A 448 33.98 -6.62 20.96
CA ALA A 448 33.24 -7.79 21.42
C ALA A 448 33.82 -9.11 20.87
N LEU A 449 34.22 -9.15 19.59
CA LEU A 449 34.89 -10.30 18.98
C LEU A 449 36.27 -10.55 19.61
N GLN A 450 37.02 -9.49 19.94
CA GLN A 450 38.29 -9.59 20.65
C GLN A 450 38.10 -10.11 22.09
N GLU A 451 37.08 -9.65 22.81
CA GLU A 451 36.75 -10.12 24.16
C GLU A 451 36.32 -11.60 24.17
N LEU A 452 35.50 -12.05 23.21
CA LEU A 452 35.19 -13.50 23.08
C LEU A 452 36.43 -14.36 22.88
N THR A 453 37.37 -13.87 22.08
CA THR A 453 38.62 -14.57 21.81
C THR A 453 39.45 -14.69 23.08
N LYS A 454 39.51 -13.63 23.91
CA LYS A 454 40.17 -13.66 25.23
C LYS A 454 39.47 -14.63 26.19
N ILE A 455 38.14 -14.58 26.29
CA ILE A 455 37.37 -15.47 27.16
C ILE A 455 37.61 -16.94 26.79
N GLN A 456 37.67 -17.27 25.50
CA GLN A 456 38.00 -18.62 25.04
C GLN A 456 39.40 -19.06 25.48
N GLN A 457 40.40 -18.19 25.37
CA GLN A 457 41.76 -18.46 25.82
C GLN A 457 41.83 -18.67 27.34
N THR A 458 41.20 -17.80 28.13
CA THR A 458 41.16 -17.91 29.60
C THR A 458 40.40 -19.16 30.06
N THR A 459 39.33 -19.55 29.35
CA THR A 459 38.58 -20.79 29.66
C THR A 459 39.44 -22.03 29.42
N GLN A 460 40.28 -22.04 28.38
CA GLN A 460 41.24 -23.12 28.12
C GLN A 460 42.33 -23.18 29.20
N GLU A 461 42.85 -22.03 29.65
CA GLU A 461 43.84 -21.96 30.74
C GLU A 461 43.28 -22.43 32.09
N ILE A 462 42.03 -22.07 32.40
CA ILE A 462 41.34 -22.52 33.62
C ILE A 462 41.11 -24.04 33.60
N GLN A 463 40.76 -24.62 32.44
CA GLN A 463 40.60 -26.07 32.30
C GLN A 463 41.92 -26.83 32.50
N GLN A 464 43.07 -26.21 32.19
CA GLN A 464 44.39 -26.81 32.37
C GLN A 464 44.90 -26.75 33.82
N ASN A 465 44.43 -25.81 34.64
CA ASN A 465 44.95 -25.54 35.99
C ASN A 465 44.02 -25.99 37.14
N THR A 466 43.26 -27.07 36.97
CA THR A 466 42.22 -27.46 37.94
C THR A 466 42.77 -28.09 39.24
N GLN A 467 43.30 -27.28 40.17
CA GLN A 467 43.41 -27.55 41.61
C GLN A 467 43.37 -26.23 42.43
N GLU A 468 42.24 -25.49 42.47
CA GLU A 468 42.00 -24.47 43.53
C GLU A 468 40.54 -23.92 43.51
N THR A 469 39.65 -24.46 44.35
CA THR A 469 38.19 -24.44 44.12
C THR A 469 37.40 -23.24 44.67
N GLN A 470 37.96 -22.03 44.79
CA GLN A 470 37.17 -20.83 45.16
C GLN A 470 37.43 -19.61 44.27
N GLN A 471 38.67 -19.37 43.84
CA GLN A 471 38.99 -18.30 42.90
C GLN A 471 38.45 -18.60 41.49
N THR A 472 38.41 -19.88 41.09
CA THR A 472 37.84 -20.31 39.80
C THR A 472 36.35 -19.99 39.70
N THR A 473 35.59 -20.12 40.80
CA THR A 473 34.14 -19.88 40.78
C THR A 473 33.80 -18.40 40.56
N GLN A 474 34.57 -17.48 41.13
CA GLN A 474 34.42 -16.03 40.91
C GLN A 474 34.83 -15.63 39.49
N ALA A 475 35.95 -16.16 38.98
CA ALA A 475 36.39 -15.94 37.60
C ALA A 475 35.38 -16.49 36.57
N ILE A 476 34.82 -17.68 36.82
CA ILE A 476 33.76 -18.26 35.98
C ILE A 476 32.50 -17.39 36.02
N GLN A 477 32.10 -16.85 37.18
CA GLN A 477 30.94 -15.96 37.28
C GLN A 477 31.12 -14.64 36.54
N GLN A 478 32.30 -14.01 36.65
CA GLN A 478 32.63 -12.78 35.90
C GLN A 478 32.66 -13.06 34.39
N ASN A 479 33.35 -14.12 33.95
CA ASN A 479 33.38 -14.52 32.55
C ASN A 479 31.97 -14.85 32.02
N THR A 480 31.09 -15.42 32.85
CA THR A 480 29.70 -15.69 32.46
C THR A 480 28.92 -14.40 32.24
N GLN A 481 29.10 -13.38 33.10
CA GLN A 481 28.46 -12.08 32.91
C GLN A 481 29.00 -11.34 31.67
N GLU A 482 30.31 -11.35 31.44
CA GLU A 482 30.95 -10.77 30.25
C GLU A 482 30.54 -11.51 28.96
N THR A 483 30.44 -12.83 29.02
CA THR A 483 29.94 -13.65 27.90
C THR A 483 28.48 -13.32 27.59
N GLN A 484 27.63 -13.15 28.62
CA GLN A 484 26.24 -12.75 28.42
C GLN A 484 26.12 -11.36 27.81
N GLN A 485 26.93 -10.39 28.25
CA GLN A 485 26.99 -9.06 27.64
C GLN A 485 27.46 -9.13 26.18
N THR A 486 28.44 -9.97 25.89
CA THR A 486 28.97 -10.12 24.54
C THR A 486 27.97 -10.80 23.59
N ILE A 487 27.30 -11.86 24.04
CA ILE A 487 26.20 -12.50 23.31
C ILE A 487 25.10 -11.48 23.01
N GLN A 488 24.76 -10.64 24.01
CA GLN A 488 23.80 -9.57 23.79
C GLN A 488 24.28 -8.62 22.69
N VAL A 489 25.54 -8.14 22.71
CA VAL A 489 26.12 -7.26 21.66
C VAL A 489 26.01 -7.89 20.27
N ILE A 490 26.35 -9.17 20.12
CA ILE A 490 26.26 -9.89 18.84
C ILE A 490 24.81 -9.97 18.36
N GLN A 491 23.88 -10.33 19.25
CA GLN A 491 22.45 -10.36 18.91
C GLN A 491 21.95 -8.98 18.46
N GLN A 492 22.45 -7.86 19.02
CA GLN A 492 22.07 -6.51 18.56
C GLN A 492 22.57 -6.23 17.15
N SER A 493 23.82 -6.63 16.87
CA SER A 493 24.43 -6.45 15.55
C SER A 493 23.73 -7.26 14.46
N GLN A 494 23.22 -8.45 14.80
CA GLN A 494 22.43 -9.27 13.88
C GLN A 494 21.09 -8.60 13.55
N GLN A 495 20.36 -8.12 14.57
CA GLN A 495 19.09 -7.41 14.36
C GLN A 495 19.25 -6.11 13.57
N GLU A 496 20.38 -5.42 13.76
CA GLU A 496 20.74 -4.24 12.96
C GLU A 496 20.86 -4.61 11.49
N LEU A 497 21.66 -5.64 11.22
CA LEU A 497 21.95 -6.11 9.89
C LEU A 497 20.67 -6.59 9.21
N GLU A 498 19.84 -7.38 9.89
CA GLU A 498 18.54 -7.82 9.40
C GLU A 498 17.63 -6.64 9.04
N SER A 499 17.51 -5.62 9.89
CA SER A 499 16.70 -4.44 9.59
C SER A 499 17.24 -3.65 8.41
N ARG A 500 18.56 -3.53 8.25
CA ARG A 500 19.19 -2.86 7.10
C ARG A 500 18.95 -3.65 5.82
N LEU A 501 19.13 -4.97 5.85
CA LEU A 501 18.90 -5.87 4.72
C LEU A 501 17.42 -5.84 4.28
N ALA A 502 16.49 -5.94 5.23
CA ALA A 502 15.05 -5.86 4.95
C ALA A 502 14.67 -4.51 4.31
N ASN A 503 15.26 -3.40 4.77
CA ASN A 503 15.08 -2.09 4.16
C ASN A 503 15.55 -2.05 2.71
N SER A 504 16.77 -2.53 2.45
CA SER A 504 17.34 -2.55 1.10
C SER A 504 16.49 -3.40 0.15
N VAL A 505 16.06 -4.58 0.60
CA VAL A 505 15.20 -5.46 -0.19
C VAL A 505 13.85 -4.79 -0.46
N MET A 506 13.21 -4.17 0.54
CA MET A 506 11.94 -3.48 0.37
C MET A 506 12.04 -2.36 -0.68
N ASN A 507 13.09 -1.53 -0.61
CA ASN A 507 13.31 -0.46 -1.59
C ASN A 507 13.48 -1.01 -3.01
N ILE A 508 14.19 -2.12 -3.19
CA ILE A 508 14.35 -2.78 -4.50
C ILE A 508 13.02 -3.35 -4.99
N MET A 509 12.30 -4.08 -4.15
CA MET A 509 11.01 -4.67 -4.50
C MET A 509 9.97 -3.61 -4.88
N GLN A 510 10.04 -2.44 -4.23
CA GLN A 510 9.24 -1.26 -4.59
C GLN A 510 9.69 -0.65 -5.93
N ALA A 511 10.99 -0.49 -6.16
CA ALA A 511 11.52 0.04 -7.42
C ALA A 511 11.16 -0.81 -8.64
N ILE A 512 10.89 -2.11 -8.44
CA ILE A 512 10.46 -3.07 -9.47
C ILE A 512 8.92 -3.19 -9.54
N ALA A 513 8.17 -2.69 -8.55
CA ALA A 513 6.72 -2.92 -8.43
C ALA A 513 5.93 -2.38 -9.64
N SER A 514 6.38 -1.27 -10.24
CA SER A 514 5.68 -0.64 -11.37
C SER A 514 5.83 -1.46 -12.67
N GLU A 515 7.02 -1.99 -12.91
CA GLU A 515 7.37 -2.80 -14.08
C GLU A 515 6.83 -4.24 -13.99
N SER A 516 6.46 -4.70 -12.78
CA SER A 516 6.03 -6.08 -12.50
C SER A 516 4.54 -6.32 -12.41
N LYS A 517 3.71 -5.33 -12.80
CA LYS A 517 2.24 -5.50 -12.90
C LYS A 517 1.82 -6.71 -13.75
N HIS A 518 2.69 -7.15 -14.66
CA HIS A 518 2.40 -8.14 -15.69
C HIS A 518 3.18 -9.46 -15.55
N GLY A 519 3.98 -9.65 -14.49
CA GLY A 519 4.66 -10.93 -14.28
C GLY A 519 5.50 -11.01 -13.00
N PRO A 520 5.92 -12.22 -12.59
CA PRO A 520 6.71 -12.46 -11.39
C PRO A 520 8.06 -11.75 -11.41
N ARG A 521 8.57 -11.37 -10.23
CA ARG A 521 9.85 -10.64 -10.11
C ARG A 521 11.03 -11.54 -9.76
N LEU A 522 10.78 -12.54 -8.93
CA LEU A 522 11.81 -13.41 -8.35
C LEU A 522 11.96 -14.69 -9.17
N PHE A 523 13.20 -14.98 -9.56
CA PHE A 523 13.55 -16.18 -10.32
C PHE A 523 15.03 -16.56 -10.12
N THR A 524 15.36 -17.82 -10.41
CA THR A 524 16.73 -18.30 -10.63
C THR A 524 16.86 -18.88 -12.03
N ILE A 525 18.05 -18.83 -12.62
CA ILE A 525 18.34 -19.39 -13.95
C ILE A 525 19.68 -20.15 -13.95
N GLU A 526 19.69 -21.34 -14.54
CA GLU A 526 20.84 -22.24 -14.62
C GLU A 526 20.98 -22.89 -16.01
N PRO A 527 22.18 -23.32 -16.45
CA PRO A 527 22.36 -24.07 -17.69
C PRO A 527 21.93 -25.55 -17.53
N ARG A 528 21.26 -26.12 -18.54
CA ARG A 528 20.66 -27.47 -18.43
C ARG A 528 21.65 -28.63 -18.62
N GLN A 529 22.76 -28.45 -19.36
CA GLN A 529 23.66 -29.56 -19.71
C GLN A 529 25.14 -29.18 -19.88
N GLY A 530 25.91 -29.05 -18.80
CA GLY A 530 27.37 -29.16 -18.87
C GLY A 530 28.11 -28.32 -17.85
N ASN A 531 29.44 -28.28 -17.97
CA ASN A 531 30.29 -27.61 -17.01
C ASN A 531 29.97 -26.11 -16.98
N TRP A 532 29.64 -25.58 -15.79
CA TRP A 532 29.35 -24.17 -15.56
C TRP A 532 30.47 -23.26 -16.08
N ARG A 533 31.70 -23.73 -16.26
CA ARG A 533 32.80 -22.92 -16.83
C ARG A 533 32.70 -22.63 -18.34
N ARG A 534 31.72 -23.19 -19.07
CA ARG A 534 31.53 -22.98 -20.52
C ARG A 534 30.09 -22.56 -20.85
N TRP A 535 29.74 -21.31 -20.57
CA TRP A 535 28.39 -20.74 -20.80
C TRP A 535 27.97 -20.56 -22.27
N THR A 536 28.63 -21.21 -23.23
CA THR A 536 28.20 -21.23 -24.64
C THR A 536 27.07 -22.22 -24.91
N GLN A 537 26.31 -22.61 -23.87
CA GLN A 537 25.24 -23.59 -24.00
C GLN A 537 23.97 -22.92 -24.47
N LYS A 538 23.26 -23.60 -25.37
CA LYS A 538 22.02 -23.07 -25.94
C LYS A 538 20.80 -23.32 -25.05
N ALA A 539 20.89 -24.15 -24.01
CA ALA A 539 19.73 -24.57 -23.21
C ALA A 539 19.87 -24.18 -21.73
N TYR A 540 18.82 -23.57 -21.20
CA TYR A 540 18.72 -23.03 -19.84
C TYR A 540 17.47 -23.55 -19.16
N ARG A 541 17.50 -23.50 -17.83
CA ARG A 541 16.38 -23.77 -16.94
C ARG A 541 16.14 -22.55 -16.07
N LEU A 542 14.91 -22.09 -16.02
CA LEU A 542 14.46 -21.00 -15.16
C LEU A 542 13.50 -21.53 -14.10
N HIS A 543 13.67 -21.10 -12.85
CA HIS A 543 12.80 -21.40 -11.72
C HIS A 543 12.17 -20.11 -11.21
N LEU A 544 10.85 -20.06 -11.11
CA LEU A 544 10.09 -18.96 -10.51
C LEU A 544 10.00 -19.13 -9.00
N TRP A 545 9.85 -18.01 -8.30
CA TRP A 545 9.79 -17.96 -6.84
C TRP A 545 8.51 -17.30 -6.34
N CYS A 546 7.95 -17.87 -5.27
CA CYS A 546 6.89 -17.30 -4.47
C CYS A 546 7.42 -16.11 -3.66
N GLU A 547 6.67 -15.01 -3.66
CA GLU A 547 7.03 -13.73 -3.05
C GLU A 547 6.37 -13.53 -1.67
N GLU A 548 6.07 -14.61 -0.94
CA GLU A 548 5.46 -14.48 0.39
C GLU A 548 6.48 -13.88 1.37
N PRO A 549 6.23 -12.70 1.96
CA PRO A 549 7.23 -12.01 2.77
C PRO A 549 7.71 -12.84 3.96
N GLY A 550 9.03 -13.07 4.04
CA GLY A 550 9.64 -13.89 5.09
C GLY A 550 9.46 -15.40 4.91
N CYS A 551 8.88 -15.81 3.78
CA CYS A 551 8.76 -17.20 3.35
C CYS A 551 8.95 -17.29 1.82
N GLU A 552 9.90 -16.54 1.26
CA GLU A 552 10.21 -16.58 -0.17
C GLU A 552 10.85 -17.92 -0.54
N HIS A 553 10.34 -18.57 -1.58
CA HIS A 553 10.79 -19.90 -1.98
C HIS A 553 10.55 -20.20 -3.46
N PRO A 554 11.30 -21.13 -4.10
CA PRO A 554 10.97 -21.61 -5.44
C PRO A 554 9.57 -22.23 -5.49
N VAL A 555 8.87 -22.11 -6.62
CA VAL A 555 7.56 -22.75 -6.82
C VAL A 555 7.68 -24.26 -6.52
N TYR A 556 6.90 -24.74 -5.55
CA TYR A 556 7.00 -26.11 -5.05
C TYR A 556 6.15 -27.11 -5.86
N GLU A 557 5.18 -26.62 -6.63
CA GLU A 557 4.24 -27.47 -7.37
C GLU A 557 4.95 -28.20 -8.52
N VAL A 558 4.84 -29.53 -8.53
CA VAL A 558 5.49 -30.37 -9.54
C VAL A 558 5.01 -29.99 -10.95
N GLY A 559 5.96 -29.68 -11.82
CA GLY A 559 5.69 -29.31 -13.22
C GLY A 559 5.25 -27.86 -13.43
N LYS A 560 5.23 -27.03 -12.39
CA LYS A 560 4.98 -25.60 -12.48
C LYS A 560 6.19 -24.78 -12.04
N GLY A 561 6.23 -23.52 -12.47
CA GLY A 561 7.28 -22.55 -12.15
C GLY A 561 8.66 -22.91 -12.70
N VAL A 562 8.78 -23.92 -13.56
CA VAL A 562 10.05 -24.37 -14.14
C VAL A 562 9.96 -24.38 -15.67
N TYR A 563 10.88 -23.69 -16.32
CA TYR A 563 10.93 -23.52 -17.76
C TYR A 563 12.27 -23.98 -18.30
N ASP A 564 12.27 -25.05 -19.11
CA ASP A 564 13.43 -25.49 -19.88
C ASP A 564 13.34 -24.91 -21.30
N PHE A 565 14.30 -24.09 -21.71
CA PHE A 565 14.23 -23.36 -22.98
C PHE A 565 15.60 -23.15 -23.62
N LYS A 566 15.61 -22.68 -24.87
CA LYS A 566 16.83 -22.24 -25.55
C LYS A 566 16.86 -20.72 -25.67
N ALA A 567 17.97 -20.11 -25.26
CA ALA A 567 18.13 -18.65 -25.28
C ALA A 567 19.25 -18.23 -26.22
N SER A 568 19.09 -17.08 -26.89
CA SER A 568 20.18 -16.42 -27.61
C SER A 568 21.10 -15.68 -26.63
N ARG A 569 22.36 -15.47 -27.03
CA ARG A 569 23.29 -14.64 -26.25
C ARG A 569 22.75 -13.22 -26.05
N GLU A 570 22.10 -12.65 -27.07
CA GLU A 570 21.49 -11.32 -27.00
C GLU A 570 20.40 -11.25 -25.92
N TRP A 571 19.55 -12.27 -25.81
CA TRP A 571 18.52 -12.32 -24.77
C TRP A 571 19.14 -12.40 -23.36
N LEU A 572 20.19 -13.21 -23.20
CA LEU A 572 20.92 -13.32 -21.94
C LEU A 572 21.62 -12.01 -21.55
N GLU A 573 22.21 -11.30 -22.52
CA GLU A 573 22.82 -9.99 -22.29
C GLU A 573 21.79 -8.93 -21.88
N LYS A 574 20.56 -9.01 -22.40
CA LYS A 574 19.43 -8.16 -21.96
C LYS A 574 18.96 -8.53 -20.56
N LEU A 575 18.87 -9.82 -20.22
CA LEU A 575 18.41 -10.29 -18.91
C LEU A 575 19.44 -10.06 -17.79
N ALA A 576 20.73 -10.16 -18.11
CA ALA A 576 21.82 -10.25 -17.14
C ALA A 576 21.83 -9.15 -16.06
N PRO A 577 21.61 -7.85 -16.36
CA PRO A 577 21.57 -6.81 -15.34
C PRO A 577 20.49 -7.04 -14.28
N TYR A 578 19.29 -7.46 -14.70
CA TYR A 578 18.19 -7.74 -13.78
C TYR A 578 18.41 -9.05 -13.02
N ALA A 579 18.93 -10.08 -13.69
CA ALA A 579 19.28 -11.34 -13.03
C ALA A 579 20.35 -11.14 -11.94
N ASN A 580 21.36 -10.28 -12.16
CA ASN A 580 22.39 -10.00 -11.15
C ASN A 580 21.78 -9.36 -9.88
N LEU A 581 20.89 -8.39 -10.08
CA LEU A 581 20.14 -7.72 -9.00
C LEU A 581 19.33 -8.74 -8.19
N ILE A 582 18.53 -9.57 -8.85
CA ILE A 582 17.68 -10.57 -8.19
C ILE A 582 18.51 -11.65 -7.47
N ALA A 583 19.65 -12.07 -8.03
CA ALA A 583 20.55 -12.97 -7.34
C ALA A 583 21.14 -12.34 -6.05
N GLY A 584 21.35 -11.02 -6.03
CA GLY A 584 21.70 -10.27 -4.83
C GLY A 584 20.59 -10.26 -3.78
N VAL A 585 19.35 -10.01 -4.21
CA VAL A 585 18.16 -10.01 -3.34
C VAL A 585 17.91 -11.39 -2.75
N LEU A 586 17.87 -12.44 -3.57
CA LEU A 586 17.60 -13.80 -3.10
C LEU A 586 18.71 -14.33 -2.17
N LYS A 587 19.98 -14.01 -2.45
CA LYS A 587 21.09 -14.34 -1.52
C LYS A 587 20.92 -13.70 -0.15
N THR A 588 20.27 -12.53 -0.10
CA THR A 588 19.97 -11.80 1.13
C THR A 588 18.76 -12.37 1.87
N LEU A 589 17.69 -12.74 1.15
CA LEU A 589 16.44 -13.23 1.73
C LEU A 589 16.51 -14.70 2.18
N THR A 590 17.24 -15.55 1.44
CA THR A 590 17.25 -17.00 1.65
C THR A 590 17.54 -17.42 3.10
N PRO A 591 18.55 -16.87 3.82
CA PRO A 591 18.83 -17.27 5.19
C PRO A 591 17.68 -16.96 6.17
N ILE A 592 16.91 -15.90 5.89
CA ILE A 592 15.80 -15.43 6.72
C ILE A 592 14.53 -16.23 6.42
N ALA A 593 14.27 -16.53 5.14
CA ALA A 593 13.08 -17.25 4.70
C ALA A 593 13.16 -18.77 4.92
N ALA A 594 14.37 -19.34 4.91
CA ALA A 594 14.54 -20.79 4.92
C ALA A 594 13.93 -21.52 6.15
N PRO A 595 14.03 -21.01 7.39
CA PRO A 595 13.38 -21.63 8.53
C PRO A 595 11.86 -21.71 8.38
N ALA A 596 11.23 -20.63 7.91
CA ALA A 596 9.78 -20.57 7.69
C ALA A 596 9.36 -21.53 6.56
N ALA A 597 10.05 -21.49 5.41
CA ALA A 597 9.76 -22.35 4.27
C ALA A 597 9.93 -23.84 4.61
N ASN A 598 10.99 -24.22 5.32
CA ASN A 598 11.20 -25.60 5.78
C ASN A 598 10.13 -26.02 6.80
N SER A 599 9.76 -25.15 7.73
CA SER A 599 8.65 -25.43 8.66
C SER A 599 7.31 -25.61 7.94
N PHE A 600 7.13 -24.96 6.78
CA PHE A 600 5.85 -24.89 6.09
C PHE A 600 5.66 -25.95 4.99
N PHE A 601 6.74 -26.35 4.31
CA PHE A 601 6.73 -27.32 3.21
C PHE A 601 7.41 -28.66 3.56
N GLY A 602 8.09 -28.75 4.71
CA GLY A 602 8.79 -29.95 5.18
C GLY A 602 10.27 -29.70 5.43
N GLU A 603 10.84 -30.45 6.39
CA GLU A 603 12.25 -30.34 6.74
C GLU A 603 13.14 -30.50 5.49
N GLU A 604 14.15 -29.64 5.38
CA GLU A 604 15.12 -29.59 4.27
C GLU A 604 14.58 -29.21 2.88
N PHE A 605 13.33 -28.76 2.73
CA PHE A 605 12.79 -28.27 1.44
C PHE A 605 13.73 -27.29 0.71
N MET A 606 14.28 -26.32 1.44
CA MET A 606 15.21 -25.32 0.89
C MET A 606 16.60 -25.89 0.57
N LYS A 607 17.02 -26.99 1.22
CA LYS A 607 18.27 -27.70 0.92
C LYS A 607 18.13 -28.65 -0.27
N ALA A 608 16.99 -29.33 -0.38
CA ALA A 608 16.66 -30.23 -1.49
C ALA A 608 16.58 -29.49 -2.84
N SER A 609 16.42 -28.17 -2.82
CA SER A 609 16.33 -27.31 -3.99
C SER A 609 17.68 -26.85 -4.56
N ASP A 610 18.82 -27.32 -4.04
CA ASP A 610 20.20 -26.97 -4.46
C ASP A 610 20.42 -25.45 -4.65
N LEU A 611 19.79 -24.67 -3.78
CA LEU A 611 19.46 -23.28 -4.02
C LEU A 611 20.68 -22.34 -3.92
N GLN A 612 21.65 -22.70 -3.08
CA GLN A 612 22.95 -22.02 -3.04
C GLN A 612 23.70 -22.17 -4.36
N TYR A 613 23.67 -23.37 -4.95
CA TYR A 613 24.29 -23.64 -6.24
C TYR A 613 23.62 -22.84 -7.37
N GLN A 614 22.29 -22.78 -7.39
CA GLN A 614 21.56 -21.97 -8.37
C GLN A 614 21.89 -20.48 -8.29
N LEU A 615 21.97 -19.92 -7.07
CA LEU A 615 22.30 -18.51 -6.86
C LEU A 615 23.75 -18.19 -7.24
N GLU A 616 24.68 -19.10 -6.93
CA GLU A 616 26.08 -18.96 -7.33
C GLU A 616 26.22 -18.98 -8.85
N ILE A 617 25.60 -19.96 -9.52
CA ILE A 617 25.60 -20.05 -10.98
C ILE A 617 25.00 -18.81 -11.62
N MET A 618 23.87 -18.32 -11.12
CA MET A 618 23.21 -17.14 -11.68
C MET A 618 24.09 -15.89 -11.55
N LYS A 619 24.76 -15.71 -10.39
CA LYS A 619 25.72 -14.60 -10.21
C LYS A 619 26.91 -14.72 -11.11
N GLU A 620 27.49 -15.91 -11.21
CA GLU A 620 28.60 -16.12 -12.13
C GLU A 620 28.13 -15.80 -13.56
N LEU A 621 27.02 -16.43 -14.02
CA LEU A 621 26.44 -16.28 -15.36
C LEU A 621 26.34 -14.81 -15.77
N THR A 622 25.76 -14.01 -14.89
CA THR A 622 25.55 -12.59 -15.10
C THR A 622 26.88 -11.83 -15.09
N ASN A 623 27.80 -12.14 -14.18
CA ASN A 623 29.11 -11.49 -14.08
C ASN A 623 30.00 -11.66 -15.32
N SER A 624 29.95 -12.76 -16.08
CA SER A 624 30.74 -12.84 -17.33
C SER A 624 30.06 -12.18 -18.54
N LEU A 625 28.75 -11.96 -18.47
CA LEU A 625 27.98 -11.25 -19.50
C LEU A 625 28.04 -9.73 -19.30
N LEU A 626 28.30 -9.27 -18.07
CA LEU A 626 28.47 -7.87 -17.72
C LEU A 626 29.95 -7.46 -17.87
N SER A 627 30.20 -6.29 -18.47
CA SER A 627 31.55 -5.70 -18.51
C SER A 627 31.98 -5.20 -17.12
N LYS A 628 33.29 -5.12 -16.85
CA LYS A 628 33.84 -4.63 -15.56
C LYS A 628 33.32 -3.24 -15.16
N ASP A 629 33.05 -2.36 -16.12
CA ASP A 629 32.49 -1.03 -15.85
C ASP A 629 31.02 -1.08 -15.39
N LYS A 630 30.27 -2.13 -15.73
CA LYS A 630 28.89 -2.36 -15.26
C LYS A 630 28.82 -3.07 -13.90
N LEU A 631 29.88 -3.78 -13.51
CA LEU A 631 29.99 -4.46 -12.22
C LEU A 631 30.28 -3.49 -11.06
N LEU A 632 30.97 -2.37 -11.34
CA LEU A 632 31.32 -1.35 -10.33
C LEU A 632 30.14 -0.44 -9.93
N MET A 633 29.05 -0.42 -10.72
CA MET A 633 27.81 0.28 -10.34
C MET A 633 26.88 -0.57 -9.45
N ASP A 634 27.22 -1.83 -9.19
CA ASP A 634 26.32 -2.86 -8.63
C ASP A 634 26.80 -3.43 -7.27
N GLU A 635 27.78 -2.83 -6.58
CA GLU A 635 28.09 -3.24 -5.20
C GLU A 635 26.91 -2.92 -4.24
N PRO A 636 26.64 -3.77 -3.23
CA PRO A 636 25.52 -3.58 -2.29
C PRO A 636 25.55 -2.27 -1.50
N THR A 637 26.66 -1.55 -1.54
CA THR A 637 26.88 -0.23 -0.93
C THR A 637 26.22 0.92 -1.71
N HIS A 638 25.92 0.72 -3.00
CA HIS A 638 25.27 1.71 -3.88
C HIS A 638 23.75 1.48 -4.10
N LEU A 639 23.11 0.63 -3.29
CA LEU A 639 21.67 0.31 -3.32
C LEU A 639 20.73 1.47 -2.88
N ARG A 640 21.12 2.73 -3.12
CA ARG A 640 20.40 3.96 -2.74
C ARG A 640 19.54 4.53 -3.86
N GLU A 641 19.65 4.05 -5.10
CA GLU A 641 18.81 4.54 -6.20
C GLU A 641 17.37 4.03 -6.06
N SER A 642 16.41 4.95 -6.01
CA SER A 642 14.98 4.67 -5.89
C SER A 642 14.31 4.16 -7.18
N SER A 643 15.11 3.83 -8.21
CA SER A 643 14.62 3.42 -9.52
C SER A 643 15.56 2.41 -10.18
N LEU A 644 14.99 1.45 -10.91
CA LEU A 644 15.78 0.57 -11.76
C LEU A 644 16.52 1.34 -12.85
N SER A 645 17.76 0.94 -13.11
CA SER A 645 18.48 1.42 -14.29
C SER A 645 17.76 0.99 -15.57
N GLN A 646 17.99 1.71 -16.68
CA GLN A 646 17.39 1.36 -17.98
C GLN A 646 17.72 -0.09 -18.41
N ALA A 647 18.92 -0.57 -18.05
CA ALA A 647 19.35 -1.93 -18.36
C ALA A 647 18.58 -2.98 -17.54
N GLN A 648 18.35 -2.73 -16.24
CA GLN A 648 17.54 -3.61 -15.38
C GLN A 648 16.06 -3.63 -15.81
N ARG A 649 15.49 -2.48 -16.18
CA ARG A 649 14.12 -2.40 -16.75
C ARG A 649 13.98 -3.24 -18.02
N SER A 650 14.94 -3.14 -18.93
CA SER A 650 14.97 -3.97 -20.13
C SER A 650 15.02 -5.47 -19.80
N GLY A 651 15.78 -5.84 -18.77
CA GLY A 651 15.91 -7.23 -18.32
C GLY A 651 14.62 -7.83 -17.77
N ILE A 652 13.89 -7.14 -16.89
CA ILE A 652 12.60 -7.64 -16.38
C ILE A 652 11.55 -7.74 -17.49
N LEU A 653 11.50 -6.77 -18.41
CA LEU A 653 10.59 -6.83 -19.56
C LEU A 653 10.93 -8.00 -20.49
N ALA A 654 12.21 -8.33 -20.67
CA ALA A 654 12.65 -9.49 -21.44
C ALA A 654 12.20 -10.81 -20.80
N LEU A 655 12.22 -10.91 -19.47
CA LEU A 655 11.69 -12.05 -18.72
C LEU A 655 10.17 -12.18 -18.92
N HIS A 656 9.41 -11.10 -18.76
CA HIS A 656 7.95 -11.15 -18.89
C HIS A 656 7.49 -11.40 -20.32
N SER A 657 8.21 -10.89 -21.32
CA SER A 657 7.97 -11.25 -22.72
C SER A 657 8.17 -12.74 -22.93
N PHE A 658 9.28 -13.29 -22.44
CA PHE A 658 9.58 -14.71 -22.53
C PHE A 658 8.48 -15.59 -21.89
N LEU A 659 8.05 -15.26 -20.67
CA LEU A 659 6.99 -16.03 -19.98
C LEU A 659 5.66 -15.98 -20.75
N ARG A 660 5.33 -14.84 -21.37
CA ARG A 660 4.11 -14.68 -22.17
C ARG A 660 4.16 -15.50 -23.46
N ASP A 661 5.32 -15.61 -24.08
CA ASP A 661 5.49 -16.40 -25.31
C ASP A 661 5.48 -17.91 -25.02
N GLU A 662 6.12 -18.34 -23.93
CA GLU A 662 6.21 -19.76 -23.54
C GLU A 662 4.98 -20.30 -22.81
N ASP A 663 4.24 -19.44 -22.11
CA ASP A 663 3.06 -19.81 -21.32
C ASP A 663 2.00 -18.71 -21.34
N PRO A 664 1.40 -18.44 -22.52
CA PRO A 664 0.46 -17.33 -22.73
C PRO A 664 -0.81 -17.43 -21.88
N TYR A 665 -1.14 -18.63 -21.41
CA TYR A 665 -2.31 -18.90 -20.55
C TYR A 665 -1.92 -19.15 -19.08
N HIS A 666 -0.65 -18.95 -18.72
CA HIS A 666 -0.11 -19.14 -17.37
C HIS A 666 -0.41 -20.51 -16.73
N GLN A 667 -0.58 -21.57 -17.53
CA GLN A 667 -0.92 -22.91 -17.04
C GLN A 667 0.24 -23.54 -16.24
N ARG A 668 1.48 -23.18 -16.58
CA ARG A 668 2.70 -23.68 -15.96
C ARG A 668 3.34 -22.67 -15.01
N LEU A 669 2.78 -21.47 -14.85
CA LEU A 669 3.37 -20.39 -14.06
C LEU A 669 3.54 -20.78 -12.58
N GLY A 670 2.55 -21.45 -11.99
CA GLY A 670 2.57 -21.88 -10.58
C GLY A 670 2.57 -20.74 -9.56
N LEU A 671 2.32 -19.51 -10.03
CA LEU A 671 2.18 -18.32 -9.23
C LEU A 671 0.88 -17.61 -9.62
N ARG A 672 0.21 -17.03 -8.62
CA ARG A 672 -0.95 -16.16 -8.79
C ARG A 672 -0.65 -14.78 -8.25
N ARG A 673 -1.16 -13.78 -8.94
CA ARG A 673 -1.04 -12.38 -8.53
C ARG A 673 -2.02 -12.10 -7.38
N PHE A 674 -1.50 -11.63 -6.26
CA PHE A 674 -2.26 -11.18 -5.10
C PHE A 674 -2.04 -9.68 -4.90
N SER A 675 -3.11 -8.89 -4.85
CA SER A 675 -3.04 -7.47 -4.51
C SER A 675 -2.85 -7.34 -3.00
N THR A 676 -1.77 -6.72 -2.55
CA THR A 676 -1.60 -6.41 -1.14
C THR A 676 -2.46 -5.21 -0.76
N TYR A 677 -2.78 -5.10 0.53
CA TYR A 677 -3.44 -3.90 1.03
C TYR A 677 -2.55 -2.68 0.86
N THR A 678 -1.22 -2.76 0.92
CA THR A 678 -0.34 -1.63 0.58
C THR A 678 -0.49 -1.12 -0.86
N GLY A 679 -1.28 -1.80 -1.71
CA GLY A 679 -1.56 -1.47 -3.10
C GLY A 679 -0.50 -2.00 -4.08
N ASP A 680 0.44 -2.79 -3.58
CA ASP A 680 1.41 -3.53 -4.40
C ASP A 680 0.83 -4.88 -4.81
N TYR A 681 1.63 -5.65 -5.55
CA TYR A 681 1.29 -7.02 -5.91
C TYR A 681 2.36 -7.97 -5.40
N LEU A 682 1.93 -9.16 -5.02
CA LEU A 682 2.78 -10.31 -4.76
C LEU A 682 2.44 -11.42 -5.75
N TRP A 683 3.44 -12.15 -6.20
CA TRP A 683 3.26 -13.38 -6.97
C TRP A 683 3.43 -14.57 -6.02
N LEU A 684 2.30 -15.18 -5.64
CA LEU A 684 2.24 -16.21 -4.61
C LEU A 684 1.99 -17.59 -5.21
N CYS A 685 2.57 -18.64 -4.65
CA CYS A 685 2.18 -20.01 -4.98
C CYS A 685 0.73 -20.26 -4.55
N GLU A 686 0.07 -21.30 -5.08
CA GLU A 686 -1.34 -21.57 -4.79
C GLU A 686 -1.63 -21.64 -3.29
N LYS A 687 -0.74 -22.29 -2.51
CA LYS A 687 -0.93 -22.42 -1.06
C LYS A 687 -0.91 -21.08 -0.32
N HIS A 688 0.04 -20.20 -0.61
CA HIS A 688 0.09 -18.87 0.01
C HIS A 688 -1.02 -17.95 -0.51
N TYR A 689 -1.36 -18.06 -1.79
CA TYR A 689 -2.50 -17.35 -2.36
C TYR A 689 -3.80 -17.68 -1.62
N GLN A 690 -4.11 -18.96 -1.42
CA GLN A 690 -5.28 -19.41 -0.68
C GLN A 690 -5.25 -19.01 0.81
N GLN A 691 -4.07 -18.97 1.44
CA GLN A 691 -3.96 -18.52 2.84
C GLN A 691 -4.20 -17.02 3.01
N ARG A 692 -3.76 -16.20 2.05
CA ARG A 692 -3.99 -14.76 2.08
C ARG A 692 -5.38 -14.36 1.60
N GLN A 693 -6.11 -15.27 0.95
CA GLN A 693 -7.50 -15.03 0.62
C GLN A 693 -8.35 -14.84 1.87
N SER A 694 -9.10 -13.74 1.92
CA SER A 694 -10.03 -13.46 3.01
C SER A 694 -11.04 -14.58 3.19
N LYS A 695 -11.30 -14.99 4.44
CA LYS A 695 -12.31 -16.01 4.76
C LYS A 695 -13.71 -15.40 4.64
N MET A 696 -14.39 -15.68 3.53
CA MET A 696 -15.77 -15.24 3.30
C MET A 696 -16.75 -16.25 3.92
N PRO A 697 -17.84 -15.77 4.54
CA PRO A 697 -18.88 -16.66 5.03
C PRO A 697 -19.53 -17.43 3.88
N GLN A 698 -19.94 -18.67 4.16
CA GLN A 698 -20.75 -19.49 3.27
C GLN A 698 -22.19 -19.42 3.78
N PHE A 699 -23.09 -18.95 2.93
CA PHE A 699 -24.52 -18.79 3.24
C PHE A 699 -25.38 -19.76 2.42
#